data_AF-A0A9X0U5N9-F1
#
_entry.id   AF-A0A9X0U5N9-F1
#
_cell.length_a   1.000
_cell.length_b   1.000
_cell.length_c   1.000
_cell.angle_alpha   90.00
_cell.angle_beta   90.00
_cell.angle_gamma   90.00
#
_symmetry.space_group_name_H-M   'P 1'
#
loop_
_entity.id
_entity.type
_entity.pdbx_description
1 polymer ?
#
loop_
_entity_poly.entity_id
_entity_poly.type
_entity_poly.pdbx_seq_one_letter_code
_entity_poly.pdbx_strand_id
1 'polypeptide(L)'
;MGVSSKALAWCWSSLLCLGLVSCGSGSHVATGDGPGATPAADFTLSATPSSLTLTAGGAGQQLSVSAVGSNDFTGMVSVAITGPAGVTVQPATLNLTPGAAQSVSVGAGANAVAGGGTLTLTGSSGTLSHSIAVSETVVAAAAGDFSLTATPSALTVVAGGAGQTISVNAISTNSFAGAVSVAITGLPAGVTAQPATQTLTPGTPQSVSLSANANAVAGSSMLTLTGMSGTLSHSATVALMVSGPQPDYTLTLSPASLNVVAGTTSASVSVTVSGVNAFSGTVSVAITGLPSGVTANPATLTLTPGVAQSTTLTVPPLTAAGSSTVNFTGTAGSLVHSASLALTVQAAPMTNAPDVTTYHYDVARDGLNAKETILTPDNVKSTQFGKIGFYTVDSKVDGEPLYLANVPIGGQYHNVLYVVTEHDSVYAFDADSGAQIWKTSIIGSGETTSDDHGCGQISPEIGITSTPVIDRGLGPNGALFTVGMTKDASKNYHQRLHALDVATGAEMSGSPTEVIASYPGTGDNSQNGSVVFNPAQYAERAGLLLLNGTIYTGWTSHCDKGLYTGWVIGYSETTLQQTQVLNVTPNGSEGSIWMSGDGLGADSSGNIYFLDANGTFDTTFDALGFPIKGDYGNGMLKLSTNGKLAVGDYFQTYDTTTESAEDFDLGSGGELLLPDQTDSDGIVHHLIVGAGKDRNIYLADRDNMGKYNPASNPQDNNIYQEVRGQLGGLVYSTPAYFNGILYYGAVNDSVKAFPLTNAMLTTYSSQSSMKFPYPGTTPGISANGTQNGIVWALESSTGSNGVLHAFDATNLARELYNSGQAANGRDSFGTGNKFITPMIVNGKVYVGTQTGVAVFGLLQ
;
A
#
# COMPACT_ATOMS: atom_id res chain seq x y z
N MET A 1 10.67 48.61 -5.88
CA MET A 1 11.09 49.98 -6.29
C MET A 1 11.18 50.00 -7.81
N GLY A 2 10.67 50.97 -8.57
CA GLY A 2 9.90 52.15 -8.18
C GLY A 2 9.79 53.15 -9.34
N VAL A 3 8.61 53.20 -9.97
CA VAL A 3 8.04 54.38 -10.65
C VAL A 3 8.77 54.97 -11.88
N SER A 4 8.19 54.66 -13.05
CA SER A 4 8.02 55.51 -14.25
C SER A 4 8.14 57.04 -14.09
N SER A 5 8.79 57.74 -15.04
CA SER A 5 8.11 58.74 -15.90
C SER A 5 9.08 59.46 -16.86
N LYS A 6 8.53 60.18 -17.85
CA LYS A 6 9.24 60.77 -19.01
C LYS A 6 9.52 62.27 -18.85
N ALA A 7 10.61 62.71 -19.50
CA ALA A 7 10.81 63.97 -20.23
C ALA A 7 10.76 65.33 -19.50
N LEU A 8 11.78 66.17 -19.74
CA LEU A 8 11.67 67.31 -20.68
C LEU A 8 13.06 67.82 -21.13
N ALA A 9 13.09 68.79 -22.06
CA ALA A 9 14.26 69.28 -22.79
C ALA A 9 15.13 70.33 -22.05
N TRP A 10 16.23 70.81 -22.68
CA TRP A 10 16.54 72.25 -22.91
C TRP A 10 17.78 72.48 -23.82
N CYS A 11 17.95 73.71 -24.33
CA CYS A 11 18.93 74.15 -25.35
C CYS A 11 20.38 74.37 -24.84
N TRP A 12 21.34 74.74 -25.74
CA TRP A 12 22.11 76.02 -25.68
C TRP A 12 23.10 76.27 -26.87
N SER A 13 23.33 77.57 -27.12
CA SER A 13 24.39 78.39 -27.81
C SER A 13 25.71 77.81 -28.42
N SER A 14 26.52 78.50 -29.26
CA SER A 14 26.44 79.70 -30.18
C SER A 14 27.83 80.05 -30.82
N LEU A 15 27.88 81.03 -31.75
CA LEU A 15 28.87 82.14 -31.88
C LEU A 15 30.07 82.12 -32.91
N LEU A 16 30.41 83.35 -33.38
CA LEU A 16 31.73 83.91 -33.86
C LEU A 16 32.20 83.97 -35.36
N CYS A 17 31.78 85.04 -36.06
CA CYS A 17 32.53 86.19 -36.68
C CYS A 17 34.08 86.15 -36.94
N LEU A 18 34.58 86.66 -38.11
CA LEU A 18 35.42 87.91 -38.26
C LEU A 18 36.09 88.19 -39.66
N GLY A 19 36.15 89.49 -40.06
CA GLY A 19 37.22 90.21 -40.82
C GLY A 19 37.34 90.07 -42.36
N LEU A 20 38.01 90.94 -43.16
CA LEU A 20 38.39 92.38 -43.18
C LEU A 20 39.41 92.61 -44.35
N VAL A 21 39.74 93.88 -44.69
CA VAL A 21 40.90 94.41 -45.49
C VAL A 21 40.61 94.96 -46.93
N SER A 22 41.44 95.91 -47.38
CA SER A 22 41.16 97.03 -48.31
C SER A 22 42.26 97.30 -49.37
N CYS A 23 42.16 98.45 -50.08
CA CYS A 23 43.13 99.11 -50.99
C CYS A 23 43.21 98.55 -52.45
N GLY A 24 43.55 99.33 -53.49
CA GLY A 24 43.70 100.80 -53.59
C GLY A 24 44.35 101.31 -54.90
N SER A 25 44.06 102.58 -55.24
CA SER A 25 44.94 103.60 -55.87
C SER A 25 45.43 103.55 -57.35
N GLY A 26 45.35 104.73 -57.99
CA GLY A 26 46.26 105.25 -59.03
C GLY A 26 45.73 105.27 -60.48
N SER A 27 46.05 106.20 -61.40
CA SER A 27 46.64 107.57 -61.42
C SER A 27 47.00 107.90 -62.90
N HIS A 28 47.31 109.17 -63.23
CA HIS A 28 47.74 109.71 -64.56
C HIS A 28 46.60 109.95 -65.58
N VAL A 29 46.28 111.17 -66.07
CA VAL A 29 46.97 112.47 -66.35
C VAL A 29 47.80 112.49 -67.64
N ALA A 30 47.27 113.12 -68.72
CA ALA A 30 47.77 114.39 -69.30
C ALA A 30 47.18 114.73 -70.71
N THR A 31 47.11 116.04 -71.04
CA THR A 31 47.04 116.71 -72.38
C THR A 31 45.92 116.32 -73.38
N GLY A 32 45.21 117.21 -74.09
CA GLY A 32 45.42 118.63 -74.41
C GLY A 32 44.80 118.95 -75.79
N ASP A 33 43.83 119.88 -75.82
CA ASP A 33 43.32 120.73 -76.93
C ASP A 33 42.70 120.14 -78.22
N GLY A 34 41.46 120.58 -78.50
CA GLY A 34 40.78 120.49 -79.81
C GLY A 34 39.25 120.29 -79.69
N PRO A 35 38.39 121.28 -79.98
CA PRO A 35 36.95 121.18 -79.70
C PRO A 35 36.18 120.40 -80.77
N GLY A 36 35.48 119.34 -80.37
CA GLY A 36 34.61 118.56 -81.27
C GLY A 36 33.54 117.74 -80.53
N ALA A 37 32.27 118.04 -80.84
CA ALA A 37 31.05 117.30 -80.49
C ALA A 37 30.80 116.92 -79.01
N THR A 38 29.73 117.48 -78.43
CA THR A 38 29.09 116.94 -77.21
C THR A 38 28.65 115.48 -77.44
N PRO A 39 29.02 114.53 -76.57
CA PRO A 39 28.65 113.12 -76.73
C PRO A 39 27.13 112.88 -76.75
N ALA A 40 26.69 111.88 -77.53
CA ALA A 40 25.29 111.48 -77.58
C ALA A 40 24.86 110.68 -76.33
N ALA A 41 23.58 110.72 -76.01
CA ALA A 41 22.95 109.92 -74.94
C ALA A 41 23.05 108.42 -75.25
N ASP A 42 23.49 107.61 -74.27
CA ASP A 42 23.68 106.15 -74.41
C ASP A 42 23.48 105.40 -73.07
N PHE A 43 23.51 104.07 -73.06
CA PHE A 43 23.41 103.25 -71.83
C PHE A 43 24.44 102.11 -71.78
N THR A 44 24.68 101.58 -70.58
CA THR A 44 25.44 100.34 -70.37
C THR A 44 24.60 99.32 -69.60
N LEU A 45 24.89 98.02 -69.77
CA LEU A 45 24.28 96.94 -69.00
C LEU A 45 25.25 96.38 -67.96
N SER A 46 24.71 95.88 -66.85
CA SER A 46 25.42 95.08 -65.86
C SER A 46 24.54 93.95 -65.32
N ALA A 47 25.17 92.85 -64.90
CA ALA A 47 24.49 91.74 -64.26
C ALA A 47 25.33 91.16 -63.11
N THR A 48 24.65 90.70 -62.05
CA THR A 48 25.28 90.26 -60.81
C THR A 48 24.54 89.04 -60.25
N PRO A 49 25.23 87.91 -59.93
CA PRO A 49 26.66 87.67 -60.12
C PRO A 49 27.06 87.55 -61.61
N SER A 50 28.35 87.75 -61.91
CA SER A 50 28.89 87.58 -63.27
C SER A 50 29.10 86.12 -63.68
N SER A 51 28.90 85.17 -62.75
CA SER A 51 28.84 83.75 -63.05
C SER A 51 27.84 83.00 -62.16
N LEU A 52 27.25 81.92 -62.69
CA LEU A 52 26.30 81.05 -61.98
C LEU A 52 26.78 79.58 -61.98
N THR A 53 26.46 78.85 -60.92
CA THR A 53 26.54 77.38 -60.90
C THR A 53 25.15 76.80 -60.66
N LEU A 54 24.72 75.95 -61.57
CA LEU A 54 23.40 75.31 -61.60
C LEU A 54 23.59 73.80 -61.44
N THR A 55 22.72 73.12 -60.72
CA THR A 55 22.68 71.64 -60.72
C THR A 55 21.60 71.19 -61.67
N ALA A 56 21.86 70.20 -62.53
CA ALA A 56 20.85 69.66 -63.43
C ALA A 56 19.65 69.11 -62.63
N GLY A 57 18.45 69.69 -62.83
CA GLY A 57 17.25 69.35 -62.06
C GLY A 57 17.21 69.91 -60.62
N GLY A 58 18.17 70.77 -60.25
CA GLY A 58 18.20 71.47 -58.97
C GLY A 58 17.34 72.74 -58.93
N ALA A 59 17.36 73.43 -57.79
CA ALA A 59 16.69 74.72 -57.64
C ALA A 59 17.37 75.82 -58.47
N GLY A 60 16.58 76.77 -58.98
CA GLY A 60 17.08 77.91 -59.76
C GLY A 60 17.81 78.96 -58.91
N GLN A 61 18.85 79.56 -59.50
CA GLN A 61 19.62 80.66 -58.95
C GLN A 61 19.01 82.02 -59.37
N GLN A 62 19.36 83.11 -58.68
CA GLN A 62 18.91 84.46 -59.01
C GLN A 62 20.03 85.27 -59.68
N LEU A 63 19.67 86.07 -60.69
CA LEU A 63 20.55 86.97 -61.43
C LEU A 63 19.93 88.36 -61.50
N SER A 64 20.59 89.35 -60.90
CA SER A 64 20.17 90.75 -60.95
C SER A 64 20.71 91.41 -62.22
N VAL A 65 19.89 92.15 -62.95
CA VAL A 65 20.22 92.81 -64.22
C VAL A 65 19.88 94.29 -64.14
N SER A 66 20.79 95.17 -64.56
CA SER A 66 20.63 96.63 -64.51
C SER A 66 21.08 97.31 -65.80
N ALA A 67 20.50 98.48 -66.08
CA ALA A 67 20.97 99.41 -67.12
C ALA A 67 21.36 100.73 -66.45
N VAL A 68 22.43 101.38 -66.92
CA VAL A 68 22.89 102.69 -66.43
C VAL A 68 23.04 103.66 -67.60
N GLY A 69 22.34 104.79 -67.53
CA GLY A 69 22.36 105.84 -68.55
C GLY A 69 23.62 106.70 -68.48
N SER A 70 24.08 107.14 -69.64
CA SER A 70 25.25 108.01 -69.85
C SER A 70 24.82 109.22 -70.70
N ASN A 71 25.42 110.38 -70.45
CA ASN A 71 25.11 111.63 -71.15
C ASN A 71 23.61 111.96 -71.14
N ASP A 72 23.03 112.02 -69.93
CA ASP A 72 21.60 112.31 -69.64
C ASP A 72 20.56 111.35 -70.27
N PHE A 73 20.98 110.16 -70.70
CA PHE A 73 20.06 109.12 -71.17
C PHE A 73 19.12 108.61 -70.07
N THR A 74 17.82 108.81 -70.29
CA THR A 74 16.72 108.38 -69.38
C THR A 74 15.72 107.43 -70.05
N GLY A 75 16.01 106.97 -71.28
CA GLY A 75 15.14 106.07 -72.03
C GLY A 75 15.05 104.67 -71.40
N MET A 76 13.90 104.01 -71.56
CA MET A 76 13.70 102.64 -71.09
C MET A 76 14.46 101.65 -71.97
N VAL A 77 15.20 100.72 -71.36
CA VAL A 77 15.99 99.69 -72.05
C VAL A 77 15.26 98.35 -71.99
N SER A 78 14.83 97.85 -73.14
CA SER A 78 14.29 96.49 -73.26
C SER A 78 15.45 95.50 -73.39
N VAL A 79 15.57 94.58 -72.42
CA VAL A 79 16.62 93.55 -72.36
C VAL A 79 16.01 92.18 -72.66
N ALA A 80 16.55 91.48 -73.64
CA ALA A 80 16.28 90.05 -73.87
C ALA A 80 17.43 89.21 -73.32
N ILE A 81 17.11 88.11 -72.65
CA ILE A 81 18.08 87.17 -72.08
C ILE A 81 17.94 85.83 -72.79
N THR A 82 19.03 85.36 -73.38
CA THR A 82 19.11 84.06 -74.06
C THR A 82 20.20 83.21 -73.42
N GLY A 83 20.01 81.90 -73.38
CA GLY A 83 20.95 80.96 -72.76
C GLY A 83 21.05 79.64 -73.54
N PRO A 84 21.98 78.75 -73.13
CA PRO A 84 22.19 77.46 -73.76
C PRO A 84 20.98 76.52 -73.63
N ALA A 85 20.90 75.53 -74.52
CA ALA A 85 19.85 74.52 -74.48
C ALA A 85 19.84 73.77 -73.13
N GLY A 86 18.69 73.78 -72.45
CA GLY A 86 18.52 73.17 -71.13
C GLY A 86 18.61 74.15 -69.95
N VAL A 87 19.06 75.38 -70.17
CA VAL A 87 18.95 76.48 -69.19
C VAL A 87 17.67 77.28 -69.45
N THR A 88 16.91 77.55 -68.39
CA THR A 88 15.67 78.33 -68.45
C THR A 88 15.82 79.62 -67.64
N VAL A 89 15.48 80.76 -68.24
CA VAL A 89 15.49 82.08 -67.58
C VAL A 89 14.07 82.62 -67.48
N GLN A 90 13.67 83.11 -66.31
CA GLN A 90 12.33 83.66 -66.08
C GLN A 90 12.35 84.93 -65.21
N PRO A 91 11.78 86.06 -65.70
CA PRO A 91 11.35 86.31 -67.08
C PRO A 91 12.54 86.36 -68.07
N ALA A 92 12.34 85.92 -69.31
CA ALA A 92 13.36 85.96 -70.36
C ALA A 92 13.53 87.36 -71.01
N THR A 93 12.64 88.30 -70.71
CA THR A 93 12.70 89.70 -71.18
C THR A 93 12.36 90.65 -70.03
N LEU A 94 13.11 91.74 -69.92
CA LEU A 94 12.96 92.79 -68.91
C LEU A 94 12.81 94.16 -69.60
N ASN A 95 12.12 95.09 -68.94
CA ASN A 95 12.15 96.50 -69.28
C ASN A 95 12.78 97.27 -68.12
N LEU A 96 13.99 97.79 -68.31
CA LEU A 96 14.78 98.45 -67.29
C LEU A 96 14.72 99.97 -67.45
N THR A 97 14.44 100.66 -66.36
CA THR A 97 14.67 102.11 -66.26
C THR A 97 16.12 102.33 -65.84
N PRO A 98 16.90 103.22 -66.49
CA PRO A 98 18.28 103.50 -66.08
C PRO A 98 18.43 103.78 -64.59
N GLY A 99 19.29 103.03 -63.91
CA GLY A 99 19.52 103.08 -62.46
C GLY A 99 18.70 102.11 -61.61
N ALA A 100 17.72 101.38 -62.18
CA ALA A 100 16.88 100.43 -61.46
C ALA A 100 17.05 98.98 -61.95
N ALA A 101 17.62 98.12 -61.10
CA ALA A 101 17.85 96.71 -61.41
C ALA A 101 16.60 95.83 -61.20
N GLN A 102 16.50 94.72 -61.95
CA GLN A 102 15.47 93.67 -61.78
C GLN A 102 16.11 92.28 -61.73
N SER A 103 15.50 91.34 -61.00
CA SER A 103 16.02 89.96 -60.85
C SER A 103 15.31 88.99 -61.80
N VAL A 104 16.07 88.03 -62.32
CA VAL A 104 15.55 86.87 -63.07
C VAL A 104 16.02 85.57 -62.41
N SER A 105 15.18 84.55 -62.43
CA SER A 105 15.57 83.20 -62.01
C SER A 105 16.16 82.44 -63.18
N VAL A 106 17.30 81.80 -62.96
CA VAL A 106 18.01 80.94 -63.92
C VAL A 106 18.06 79.52 -63.36
N GLY A 107 17.50 78.56 -64.08
CA GLY A 107 17.46 77.15 -63.70
C GLY A 107 18.03 76.25 -64.79
N ALA A 108 18.54 75.07 -64.41
CA ALA A 108 18.95 74.03 -65.33
C ALA A 108 17.94 72.87 -65.26
N GLY A 109 17.32 72.52 -66.39
CA GLY A 109 16.42 71.37 -66.46
C GLY A 109 17.14 70.06 -66.11
N ALA A 110 16.37 69.02 -65.74
CA ALA A 110 16.94 67.72 -65.37
C ALA A 110 17.83 67.07 -66.46
N ASN A 111 17.62 67.46 -67.72
CA ASN A 111 18.38 66.99 -68.88
C ASN A 111 19.39 68.03 -69.40
N ALA A 112 19.69 69.08 -68.63
CA ALA A 112 20.73 70.05 -68.99
C ALA A 112 22.10 69.37 -69.00
N VAL A 113 22.85 69.54 -70.09
CA VAL A 113 24.17 68.92 -70.25
C VAL A 113 25.16 69.56 -69.27
N ALA A 114 25.84 68.75 -68.47
CA ALA A 114 26.86 69.23 -67.55
C ALA A 114 28.04 69.86 -68.31
N GLY A 115 28.42 71.08 -67.95
CA GLY A 115 29.41 71.86 -68.68
C GLY A 115 29.24 73.38 -68.49
N GLY A 116 30.16 74.14 -69.08
CA GLY A 116 30.12 75.61 -69.08
C GLY A 116 29.24 76.19 -70.18
N GLY A 117 28.54 77.27 -69.88
CA GLY A 117 27.62 77.99 -70.79
C GLY A 117 27.75 79.51 -70.66
N THR A 118 26.91 80.24 -71.38
CA THR A 118 26.85 81.71 -71.31
C THR A 118 25.44 82.21 -71.57
N LEU A 119 24.90 82.98 -70.62
CA LEU A 119 23.72 83.82 -70.82
C LEU A 119 24.14 85.11 -71.53
N THR A 120 23.48 85.43 -72.64
CA THR A 120 23.66 86.70 -73.35
C THR A 120 22.47 87.60 -73.06
N LEU A 121 22.74 88.77 -72.48
CA LEU A 121 21.75 89.80 -72.16
C LEU A 121 21.91 90.96 -73.15
N THR A 122 20.94 91.13 -74.04
CA THR A 122 20.95 92.16 -75.10
C THR A 122 19.93 93.24 -74.78
N GLY A 123 20.41 94.43 -74.45
CA GLY A 123 19.61 95.62 -74.22
C GLY A 123 19.42 96.44 -75.49
N SER A 124 18.26 97.08 -75.62
CA SER A 124 17.94 97.96 -76.74
C SER A 124 17.07 99.13 -76.31
N SER A 125 17.30 100.31 -76.91
CA SER A 125 16.44 101.48 -76.76
C SER A 125 16.58 102.39 -78.00
N GLY A 126 15.52 102.51 -78.79
CA GLY A 126 15.59 103.20 -80.08
C GLY A 126 16.59 102.51 -81.02
N THR A 127 17.60 103.24 -81.49
CA THR A 127 18.70 102.71 -82.33
C THR A 127 19.90 102.21 -81.54
N LEU A 128 19.91 102.35 -80.21
CA LEU A 128 21.02 101.94 -79.34
C LEU A 128 20.85 100.49 -78.91
N SER A 129 21.93 99.71 -78.93
CA SER A 129 21.94 98.35 -78.40
C SER A 129 23.31 97.95 -77.86
N HIS A 130 23.31 97.32 -76.70
CA HIS A 130 24.49 96.82 -76.00
C HIS A 130 24.22 95.42 -75.46
N SER A 131 25.25 94.58 -75.36
CA SER A 131 25.12 93.23 -74.82
C SER A 131 26.21 92.91 -73.80
N ILE A 132 25.86 92.13 -72.79
CA ILE A 132 26.79 91.54 -71.82
C ILE A 132 26.60 90.03 -71.71
N ALA A 133 27.65 89.34 -71.27
CA ALA A 133 27.67 87.90 -71.05
C ALA A 133 27.78 87.58 -69.55
N VAL A 134 27.02 86.60 -69.09
CA VAL A 134 27.14 85.99 -67.74
C VAL A 134 27.47 84.53 -67.93
N SER A 135 28.58 84.07 -67.36
CA SER A 135 29.00 82.67 -67.48
C SER A 135 28.13 81.76 -66.62
N GLU A 136 27.87 80.54 -67.05
CA GLU A 136 27.23 79.54 -66.18
C GLU A 136 27.95 78.19 -66.23
N THR A 137 27.69 77.33 -65.25
CA THR A 137 28.18 75.95 -65.24
C THR A 137 27.11 75.03 -64.67
N VAL A 138 26.73 74.02 -65.44
CA VAL A 138 25.81 72.96 -65.00
C VAL A 138 26.62 71.79 -64.43
N VAL A 139 26.30 71.36 -63.21
CA VAL A 139 26.90 70.18 -62.55
C VAL A 139 25.89 69.03 -62.43
N ALA A 140 26.40 67.79 -62.48
CA ALA A 140 25.60 66.57 -62.41
C ALA A 140 25.24 66.18 -60.95
N ALA A 141 24.12 65.46 -60.78
CA ALA A 141 23.66 64.98 -59.48
C ALA A 141 24.39 63.69 -59.04
N ALA A 142 24.54 63.50 -57.72
CA ALA A 142 25.16 62.30 -57.14
C ALA A 142 24.23 61.08 -57.17
N ALA A 143 24.80 59.87 -57.31
CA ALA A 143 24.05 58.62 -57.37
C ALA A 143 23.55 58.13 -55.99
N GLY A 144 22.44 57.39 -56.00
CA GLY A 144 21.88 56.69 -54.84
C GLY A 144 22.68 55.44 -54.46
N ASP A 145 22.83 55.16 -53.17
CA ASP A 145 23.49 53.96 -52.64
C ASP A 145 22.84 53.47 -51.33
N PHE A 146 23.24 52.33 -50.78
CA PHE A 146 22.77 51.82 -49.49
C PHE A 146 23.91 51.32 -48.60
N SER A 147 23.62 51.02 -47.34
CA SER A 147 24.49 50.19 -46.47
C SER A 147 23.68 49.04 -45.87
N LEU A 148 24.34 47.95 -45.47
CA LEU A 148 23.69 46.78 -44.89
C LEU A 148 24.04 46.64 -43.40
N THR A 149 23.07 46.25 -42.59
CA THR A 149 23.21 46.05 -41.14
C THR A 149 22.56 44.74 -40.70
N ALA A 150 23.13 44.11 -39.68
CA ALA A 150 22.59 42.91 -39.04
C ALA A 150 22.72 43.03 -37.51
N THR A 151 21.63 42.79 -36.77
CA THR A 151 21.60 42.89 -35.30
C THR A 151 20.91 41.67 -34.65
N PRO A 152 21.47 41.09 -33.57
CA PRO A 152 22.80 41.37 -33.01
C PRO A 152 23.94 40.96 -33.94
N SER A 153 25.11 41.58 -33.78
CA SER A 153 26.33 41.28 -34.56
C SER A 153 27.07 40.01 -34.08
N ALA A 154 26.63 39.42 -32.98
CA ALA A 154 27.08 38.12 -32.49
C ALA A 154 25.91 37.33 -31.90
N LEU A 155 25.90 36.01 -32.09
CA LEU A 155 24.84 35.12 -31.64
C LEU A 155 25.40 33.74 -31.26
N THR A 156 24.76 33.06 -30.31
CA THR A 156 25.05 31.66 -29.98
C THR A 156 23.82 30.81 -30.26
N VAL A 157 24.01 29.66 -30.91
CA VAL A 157 23.01 28.60 -31.10
C VAL A 157 23.53 27.30 -30.50
N VAL A 158 22.65 26.50 -29.90
CA VAL A 158 23.00 25.17 -29.36
C VAL A 158 22.69 24.12 -30.43
N ALA A 159 23.60 23.18 -30.68
CA ALA A 159 23.31 22.03 -31.55
C ALA A 159 22.09 21.25 -31.03
N GLY A 160 21.03 21.18 -31.84
CA GLY A 160 19.75 20.56 -31.47
C GLY A 160 18.84 21.43 -30.59
N GLY A 161 19.24 22.67 -30.28
CA GLY A 161 18.44 23.62 -29.51
C GLY A 161 17.47 24.44 -30.36
N ALA A 162 16.75 25.36 -29.69
CA ALA A 162 15.86 26.31 -30.37
C ALA A 162 16.64 27.27 -31.28
N GLY A 163 16.06 27.59 -32.44
CA GLY A 163 16.61 28.56 -33.38
C GLY A 163 16.56 30.00 -32.85
N GLN A 164 17.58 30.78 -33.18
CA GLN A 164 17.77 32.16 -32.71
C GLN A 164 17.73 33.14 -33.88
N THR A 165 17.25 34.37 -33.68
CA THR A 165 17.01 35.30 -34.80
C THR A 165 17.99 36.46 -34.87
N ILE A 166 18.31 36.90 -36.10
CA ILE A 166 18.92 38.20 -36.41
C ILE A 166 17.96 39.07 -37.21
N SER A 167 18.08 40.39 -37.08
CA SER A 167 17.36 41.40 -37.86
C SER A 167 18.30 42.00 -38.88
N VAL A 168 17.91 42.01 -40.16
CA VAL A 168 18.72 42.49 -41.29
C VAL A 168 18.03 43.68 -41.93
N ASN A 169 18.76 44.78 -42.13
CA ASN A 169 18.22 46.01 -42.71
C ASN A 169 19.18 46.66 -43.71
N ALA A 170 18.64 47.14 -44.82
CA ALA A 170 19.31 48.03 -45.76
C ALA A 170 18.98 49.49 -45.40
N ILE A 171 19.98 50.37 -45.35
CA ILE A 171 19.81 51.78 -44.99
C ILE A 171 20.13 52.64 -46.22
N SER A 172 19.15 53.45 -46.65
CA SER A 172 19.25 54.29 -47.85
C SER A 172 20.24 55.45 -47.68
N THR A 173 21.00 55.74 -48.73
CA THR A 173 21.87 56.92 -48.88
C THR A 173 21.53 57.62 -50.21
N ASN A 174 21.58 58.95 -50.25
CA ASN A 174 21.26 59.76 -51.43
C ASN A 174 19.90 59.38 -52.09
N SER A 175 18.85 59.21 -51.27
CA SER A 175 17.48 58.89 -51.71
C SER A 175 17.34 57.57 -52.50
N PHE A 176 18.26 56.62 -52.32
CA PHE A 176 18.17 55.29 -52.91
C PHE A 176 16.90 54.54 -52.47
N ALA A 177 16.11 54.09 -53.44
CA ALA A 177 14.87 53.33 -53.24
C ALA A 177 14.89 51.94 -53.92
N GLY A 178 16.07 51.48 -54.36
CA GLY A 178 16.22 50.17 -55.00
C GLY A 178 15.98 49.02 -54.03
N ALA A 179 15.42 47.92 -54.53
CA ALA A 179 15.26 46.70 -53.75
C ALA A 179 16.60 45.98 -53.60
N VAL A 180 17.00 45.66 -52.36
CA VAL A 180 18.29 45.03 -52.06
C VAL A 180 18.09 43.53 -51.87
N SER A 181 18.62 42.72 -52.79
CA SER A 181 18.62 41.26 -52.66
C SER A 181 19.77 40.83 -51.76
N VAL A 182 19.47 40.19 -50.63
CA VAL A 182 20.45 39.71 -49.65
C VAL A 182 20.55 38.19 -49.68
N ALA A 183 21.78 37.68 -49.74
CA ALA A 183 22.11 36.26 -49.58
C ALA A 183 23.01 36.06 -48.36
N ILE A 184 22.83 34.93 -47.66
CA ILE A 184 23.57 34.59 -46.45
C ILE A 184 24.57 33.46 -46.74
N THR A 185 25.83 33.68 -46.39
CA THR A 185 26.94 32.74 -46.60
C THR A 185 27.76 32.57 -45.32
N GLY A 186 28.63 31.55 -45.25
CA GLY A 186 29.48 31.28 -44.06
C GLY A 186 28.81 30.46 -42.95
N LEU A 187 27.63 29.89 -43.19
CA LEU A 187 26.94 28.99 -42.25
C LEU A 187 27.78 27.73 -41.95
N PRO A 188 27.99 27.36 -40.66
CA PRO A 188 28.63 26.10 -40.30
C PRO A 188 27.86 24.87 -40.79
N ALA A 189 28.56 23.74 -40.93
CA ALA A 189 27.92 22.46 -41.22
C ALA A 189 26.89 22.11 -40.14
N GLY A 190 25.64 21.88 -40.56
CA GLY A 190 24.50 21.60 -39.68
C GLY A 190 23.71 22.84 -39.22
N VAL A 191 24.09 24.05 -39.63
CA VAL A 191 23.32 25.29 -39.37
C VAL A 191 22.58 25.73 -40.63
N THR A 192 21.31 26.10 -40.47
CA THR A 192 20.45 26.64 -41.55
C THR A 192 19.97 28.04 -41.22
N ALA A 193 19.91 28.91 -42.24
CA ALA A 193 19.26 30.22 -42.16
C ALA A 193 17.91 30.19 -42.90
N GLN A 194 16.85 30.70 -42.26
CA GLN A 194 15.51 30.80 -42.85
C GLN A 194 14.96 32.23 -42.70
N PRO A 195 14.68 32.95 -43.81
CA PRO A 195 15.03 32.60 -45.19
C PRO A 195 16.56 32.70 -45.44
N ALA A 196 17.09 31.88 -46.35
CA ALA A 196 18.51 31.93 -46.74
C ALA A 196 18.83 33.09 -47.72
N THR A 197 17.81 33.58 -48.43
CA THR A 197 17.85 34.73 -49.33
C THR A 197 16.58 35.56 -49.16
N GLN A 198 16.68 36.88 -49.17
CA GLN A 198 15.54 37.78 -48.99
C GLN A 198 15.70 39.07 -49.78
N THR A 199 14.61 39.79 -50.02
CA THR A 199 14.64 41.12 -50.64
C THR A 199 14.23 42.17 -49.61
N LEU A 200 15.12 43.12 -49.34
CA LEU A 200 14.91 44.22 -48.41
C LEU A 200 14.47 45.48 -49.16
N THR A 201 13.49 46.18 -48.59
CA THR A 201 13.18 47.57 -48.91
C THR A 201 14.00 48.45 -47.95
N PRO A 202 14.79 49.43 -48.44
CA PRO A 202 15.58 50.29 -47.56
C PRO A 202 14.74 50.94 -46.45
N GLY A 203 15.22 50.86 -45.21
CA GLY A 203 14.53 51.34 -44.01
C GLY A 203 13.55 50.35 -43.37
N THR A 204 13.32 49.16 -43.96
CA THR A 204 12.41 48.12 -43.42
C THR A 204 13.19 46.85 -43.04
N PRO A 205 13.55 46.66 -41.75
CA PRO A 205 14.23 45.46 -41.29
C PRO A 205 13.38 44.19 -41.47
N GLN A 206 14.04 43.06 -41.72
CA GLN A 206 13.42 41.72 -41.78
C GLN A 206 14.21 40.73 -40.93
N SER A 207 13.53 39.75 -40.33
CA SER A 207 14.15 38.73 -39.49
C SER A 207 14.64 37.51 -40.29
N VAL A 208 15.73 36.92 -39.81
CA VAL A 208 16.25 35.61 -40.25
C VAL A 208 16.40 34.74 -39.02
N SER A 209 15.87 33.51 -39.08
CA SER A 209 16.11 32.48 -38.06
C SER A 209 17.34 31.65 -38.41
N LEU A 210 18.24 31.48 -37.43
CA LEU A 210 19.42 30.62 -37.50
C LEU A 210 19.20 29.43 -36.57
N SER A 211 19.19 28.22 -37.13
CA SER A 211 18.93 26.98 -36.38
C SER A 211 20.06 25.98 -36.60
N ALA A 212 20.51 25.31 -35.54
CA ALA A 212 21.55 24.29 -35.58
C ALA A 212 20.95 22.91 -35.29
N ASN A 213 21.11 21.95 -36.20
CA ASN A 213 20.64 20.58 -35.98
C ASN A 213 21.50 19.87 -34.90
N ALA A 214 21.04 18.71 -34.41
CA ALA A 214 21.72 17.98 -33.33
C ALA A 214 23.16 17.54 -33.67
N ASN A 215 23.51 17.47 -34.96
CA ASN A 215 24.83 17.09 -35.46
C ASN A 215 25.66 18.32 -35.92
N ALA A 216 25.22 19.54 -35.62
CA ALA A 216 25.94 20.75 -36.01
C ALA A 216 27.29 20.82 -35.30
N VAL A 217 28.34 21.11 -36.07
CA VAL A 217 29.72 21.11 -35.55
C VAL A 217 29.91 22.28 -34.60
N ALA A 218 30.27 22.00 -33.35
CA ALA A 218 30.56 23.01 -32.35
C ALA A 218 31.80 23.84 -32.74
N GLY A 219 31.72 25.16 -32.60
CA GLY A 219 32.76 26.09 -33.02
C GLY A 219 32.23 27.47 -33.37
N SER A 220 33.13 28.40 -33.71
CA SER A 220 32.80 29.74 -34.18
C SER A 220 32.91 29.84 -35.71
N SER A 221 31.99 30.57 -36.32
CA SER A 221 32.05 30.98 -37.73
C SER A 221 31.59 32.44 -37.87
N MET A 222 31.91 33.05 -39.01
CA MET A 222 31.45 34.38 -39.37
C MET A 222 30.48 34.28 -40.55
N LEU A 223 29.20 34.59 -40.29
CA LEU A 223 28.20 34.68 -41.33
C LEU A 223 28.40 35.98 -42.09
N THR A 224 28.34 35.95 -43.42
CA THR A 224 28.36 37.15 -44.27
C THR A 224 27.04 37.27 -45.01
N LEU A 225 26.36 38.38 -44.77
CA LEU A 225 25.16 38.79 -45.47
C LEU A 225 25.59 39.75 -46.58
N THR A 226 25.39 39.38 -47.84
CA THR A 226 25.76 40.20 -49.00
C THR A 226 24.49 40.72 -49.65
N GLY A 227 24.28 42.03 -49.59
CA GLY A 227 23.18 42.73 -50.24
C GLY A 227 23.61 43.31 -51.58
N MET A 228 22.79 43.12 -52.61
CA MET A 228 23.03 43.64 -53.97
C MET A 228 21.81 44.39 -54.53
N SER A 229 22.05 45.48 -55.26
CA SER A 229 21.06 46.16 -56.09
C SER A 229 21.71 46.69 -57.37
N GLY A 230 21.50 46.02 -58.49
CA GLY A 230 22.20 46.32 -59.74
C GLY A 230 23.71 46.08 -59.59
N THR A 231 24.51 47.13 -59.79
CA THR A 231 25.98 47.09 -59.60
C THR A 231 26.42 47.40 -58.17
N LEU A 232 25.52 47.82 -57.28
CA LEU A 232 25.84 48.15 -55.89
C LEU A 232 25.85 46.88 -55.04
N SER A 233 26.88 46.72 -54.19
CA SER A 233 27.06 45.54 -53.35
C SER A 233 27.68 45.94 -52.01
N HIS A 234 27.00 45.61 -50.91
CA HIS A 234 27.43 45.90 -49.53
C HIS A 234 27.21 44.69 -48.64
N SER A 235 28.03 44.52 -47.61
CA SER A 235 27.98 43.35 -46.72
C SER A 235 27.92 43.70 -45.23
N ALA A 236 27.19 42.89 -44.47
CA ALA A 236 27.20 42.87 -43.02
C ALA A 236 27.63 41.49 -42.51
N THR A 237 28.24 41.42 -41.32
CA THR A 237 28.73 40.17 -40.74
C THR A 237 28.12 39.90 -39.37
N VAL A 238 27.82 38.63 -39.07
CA VAL A 238 27.40 38.16 -37.75
C VAL A 238 28.32 37.04 -37.28
N ALA A 239 28.93 37.19 -36.11
CA ALA A 239 29.69 36.11 -35.48
C ALA A 239 28.72 35.07 -34.89
N LEU A 240 28.76 33.84 -35.39
CA LEU A 240 27.94 32.74 -34.89
C LEU A 240 28.80 31.74 -34.10
N MET A 241 28.43 31.48 -32.86
CA MET A 241 28.98 30.36 -32.08
C MET A 241 27.95 29.23 -32.05
N VAL A 242 28.35 28.03 -32.49
CA VAL A 242 27.61 26.80 -32.25
C VAL A 242 28.20 26.16 -31.00
N SER A 243 27.43 26.09 -29.91
CA SER A 243 27.82 25.29 -28.75
C SER A 243 27.36 23.84 -28.94
N GLY A 244 28.18 22.89 -28.49
CA GLY A 244 27.80 21.47 -28.50
C GLY A 244 26.56 21.17 -27.65
N PRO A 245 25.97 19.98 -27.79
CA PRO A 245 24.83 19.55 -26.97
C PRO A 245 25.26 19.48 -25.49
N GLN A 246 24.37 19.88 -24.57
CA GLN A 246 24.74 19.97 -23.15
C GLN A 246 24.99 18.57 -22.53
N PRO A 247 25.98 18.44 -21.63
CA PRO A 247 26.15 17.25 -20.79
C PRO A 247 24.87 16.92 -20.04
N ASP A 248 24.40 15.68 -20.15
CA ASP A 248 23.19 15.19 -19.47
C ASP A 248 23.35 13.71 -19.09
N TYR A 249 22.41 13.09 -18.40
CA TYR A 249 22.47 11.66 -18.08
C TYR A 249 21.13 10.95 -18.26
N THR A 250 21.18 9.63 -18.34
CA THR A 250 20.01 8.75 -18.23
C THR A 250 20.11 7.92 -16.96
N LEU A 251 18.96 7.62 -16.36
CA LEU A 251 18.83 6.79 -15.17
C LEU A 251 18.06 5.52 -15.54
N THR A 252 18.57 4.35 -15.15
CA THR A 252 18.00 3.05 -15.49
C THR A 252 18.00 2.11 -14.29
N LEU A 253 17.03 1.21 -14.25
CA LEU A 253 16.83 0.23 -13.17
C LEU A 253 16.86 -1.18 -13.74
N SER A 254 17.51 -2.10 -13.04
CA SER A 254 17.54 -3.52 -13.37
C SER A 254 17.32 -4.36 -12.09
N PRO A 255 16.19 -5.06 -11.95
CA PRO A 255 15.05 -5.07 -12.87
C PRO A 255 14.22 -3.77 -12.82
N ALA A 256 13.41 -3.53 -13.85
CA ALA A 256 12.46 -2.40 -13.91
C ALA A 256 11.09 -2.74 -13.27
N SER A 257 10.84 -4.00 -12.96
CA SER A 257 9.71 -4.47 -12.16
C SER A 257 10.16 -5.57 -11.22
N LEU A 258 9.48 -5.72 -10.08
CA LEU A 258 9.86 -6.66 -9.03
C LEU A 258 8.60 -7.21 -8.35
N ASN A 259 8.45 -8.53 -8.38
CA ASN A 259 7.43 -9.25 -7.63
C ASN A 259 8.07 -9.84 -6.38
N VAL A 260 7.60 -9.43 -5.21
CA VAL A 260 8.09 -9.88 -3.89
C VAL A 260 6.93 -10.45 -3.09
N VAL A 261 7.24 -11.36 -2.16
CA VAL A 261 6.28 -11.82 -1.15
C VAL A 261 6.50 -10.98 0.12
N ALA A 262 5.44 -10.65 0.85
CA ALA A 262 5.57 -10.01 2.15
C ALA A 262 6.51 -10.85 3.05
N GLY A 263 7.46 -10.20 3.71
CA GLY A 263 8.51 -10.86 4.50
C GLY A 263 9.82 -11.09 3.74
N THR A 264 9.89 -10.71 2.46
CA THR A 264 11.16 -10.73 1.70
C THR A 264 12.17 -9.77 2.33
N THR A 265 13.24 -10.31 2.91
CA THR A 265 14.27 -9.55 3.64
C THR A 265 15.38 -8.96 2.77
N SER A 266 15.51 -9.39 1.51
CA SER A 266 16.52 -8.86 0.58
C SER A 266 16.10 -9.03 -0.88
N ALA A 267 15.46 -8.00 -1.45
CA ALA A 267 15.17 -7.94 -2.87
C ALA A 267 15.98 -6.81 -3.52
N SER A 268 16.97 -7.15 -4.36
CA SER A 268 17.92 -6.18 -4.88
C SER A 268 17.44 -5.48 -6.16
N VAL A 269 17.69 -4.17 -6.25
CA VAL A 269 17.46 -3.34 -7.44
C VAL A 269 18.77 -2.65 -7.79
N SER A 270 19.30 -2.96 -8.98
CA SER A 270 20.47 -2.30 -9.52
C SER A 270 20.07 -1.00 -10.21
N VAL A 271 20.76 0.08 -9.88
CA VAL A 271 20.55 1.43 -10.41
C VAL A 271 21.79 1.81 -11.21
N THR A 272 21.61 2.26 -12.45
CA THR A 272 22.71 2.68 -13.32
C THR A 272 22.44 4.05 -13.91
N VAL A 273 23.42 4.95 -13.75
CA VAL A 273 23.48 6.23 -14.44
C VAL A 273 24.38 6.07 -15.66
N SER A 274 23.91 6.51 -16.83
CA SER A 274 24.72 6.55 -18.06
C SER A 274 24.85 7.99 -18.54
N GLY A 275 26.09 8.46 -18.71
CA GLY A 275 26.38 9.83 -19.14
C GLY A 275 26.13 10.03 -20.63
N VAL A 276 25.54 11.17 -20.97
CA VAL A 276 25.22 11.63 -22.33
C VAL A 276 26.01 12.92 -22.57
N ASN A 277 26.46 13.16 -23.81
CA ASN A 277 27.24 14.35 -24.18
C ASN A 277 28.44 14.62 -23.24
N ALA A 278 29.19 13.57 -22.91
CA ALA A 278 30.36 13.58 -22.02
C ALA A 278 30.08 14.01 -20.55
N PHE A 279 28.85 13.88 -20.06
CA PHE A 279 28.57 14.03 -18.63
C PHE A 279 29.33 13.01 -17.77
N SER A 280 30.12 13.51 -16.83
CA SER A 280 30.90 12.73 -15.86
C SER A 280 30.62 13.14 -14.41
N GLY A 281 29.56 13.91 -14.16
CA GLY A 281 29.19 14.37 -12.82
C GLY A 281 28.61 13.25 -11.95
N THR A 282 28.72 13.39 -10.63
CA THR A 282 28.03 12.48 -9.70
C THR A 282 26.53 12.82 -9.64
N VAL A 283 25.69 11.78 -9.61
CA VAL A 283 24.24 11.90 -9.46
C VAL A 283 23.83 11.37 -8.10
N SER A 284 23.13 12.19 -7.31
CA SER A 284 22.47 11.75 -6.08
C SER A 284 21.08 11.22 -6.44
N VAL A 285 20.76 9.98 -6.09
CA VAL A 285 19.46 9.36 -6.36
C VAL A 285 18.71 9.15 -5.04
N ALA A 286 17.50 9.71 -4.96
CA ALA A 286 16.58 9.50 -3.85
C ALA A 286 15.50 8.48 -4.23
N ILE A 287 15.11 7.62 -3.29
CA ILE A 287 14.09 6.58 -3.47
C ILE A 287 12.81 7.02 -2.74
N THR A 288 11.67 7.02 -3.45
CA THR A 288 10.36 7.45 -2.93
C THR A 288 9.23 6.55 -3.45
N GLY A 289 8.04 6.58 -2.85
CA GLY A 289 6.90 5.75 -3.30
C GLY A 289 6.94 4.27 -2.87
N LEU A 290 7.77 3.93 -1.89
CA LEU A 290 7.74 2.63 -1.22
C LEU A 290 6.38 2.43 -0.49
N PRO A 291 5.78 1.23 -0.51
CA PRO A 291 4.61 0.90 0.29
C PRO A 291 4.87 1.08 1.80
N SER A 292 3.80 1.20 2.60
CA SER A 292 3.93 1.34 4.06
C SER A 292 4.75 0.19 4.67
N GLY A 293 5.74 0.56 5.48
CA GLY A 293 6.68 -0.37 6.12
C GLY A 293 7.82 -0.90 5.22
N VAL A 294 7.70 -0.83 3.89
CA VAL A 294 8.78 -1.27 2.98
C VAL A 294 9.92 -0.26 3.02
N THR A 295 11.14 -0.75 3.22
CA THR A 295 12.35 0.08 3.32
C THR A 295 13.36 -0.25 2.24
N ALA A 296 14.24 0.70 1.92
CA ALA A 296 15.34 0.52 0.98
C ALA A 296 16.68 0.79 1.69
N ASN A 297 17.66 -0.10 1.53
CA ASN A 297 18.99 0.06 2.09
C ASN A 297 20.08 -0.11 1.02
N PRO A 298 20.89 0.93 0.73
CA PRO A 298 20.74 2.31 1.22
C PRO A 298 19.52 3.01 0.60
N ALA A 299 18.94 3.96 1.35
CA ALA A 299 17.75 4.73 0.94
C ALA A 299 18.06 5.84 -0.09
N THR A 300 19.34 6.21 -0.22
CA THR A 300 19.88 7.10 -1.24
C THR A 300 21.15 6.50 -1.84
N LEU A 301 21.43 6.82 -3.10
CA LEU A 301 22.62 6.35 -3.82
C LEU A 301 23.39 7.54 -4.40
N THR A 302 24.71 7.41 -4.51
CA THR A 302 25.56 8.43 -5.14
C THR A 302 26.35 7.76 -6.26
N LEU A 303 25.83 7.88 -7.49
CA LEU A 303 26.37 7.16 -8.64
C LEU A 303 27.31 8.04 -9.47
N THR A 304 28.29 7.39 -10.10
CA THR A 304 29.11 7.95 -11.16
C THR A 304 28.71 7.27 -12.48
N PRO A 305 28.61 8.01 -13.61
CA PRO A 305 28.26 7.44 -14.90
C PRO A 305 29.05 6.17 -15.26
N GLY A 306 28.35 5.12 -15.66
CA GLY A 306 28.92 3.82 -16.02
C GLY A 306 29.19 2.87 -14.85
N VAL A 307 28.99 3.29 -13.59
CA VAL A 307 29.14 2.43 -12.41
C VAL A 307 27.77 2.20 -11.77
N ALA A 308 27.28 0.97 -11.86
CA ALA A 308 26.04 0.56 -11.21
C ALA A 308 26.23 0.48 -9.68
N GLN A 309 25.20 0.87 -8.93
CA GLN A 309 25.08 0.59 -7.49
C GLN A 309 23.74 -0.09 -7.24
N SER A 310 23.64 -0.85 -6.15
CA SER A 310 22.41 -1.57 -5.82
C SER A 310 21.86 -1.10 -4.50
N THR A 311 20.53 -1.06 -4.40
CA THR A 311 19.80 -0.97 -3.13
C THR A 311 19.08 -2.30 -2.89
N THR A 312 18.83 -2.62 -1.63
CA THR A 312 18.03 -3.79 -1.23
C THR A 312 16.73 -3.32 -0.59
N LEU A 313 15.62 -3.83 -1.09
CA LEU A 313 14.30 -3.61 -0.51
C LEU A 313 14.04 -4.69 0.56
N THR A 314 13.58 -4.25 1.72
CA THR A 314 13.08 -5.10 2.81
C THR A 314 11.59 -4.89 2.93
N VAL A 315 10.82 -5.97 2.79
CA VAL A 315 9.36 -5.99 2.78
C VAL A 315 8.88 -6.63 4.08
N PRO A 316 8.19 -5.90 4.97
CA PRO A 316 7.62 -6.49 6.18
C PRO A 316 6.64 -7.63 5.85
N PRO A 317 6.48 -8.62 6.75
CA PRO A 317 5.65 -9.80 6.45
C PRO A 317 4.13 -9.60 6.57
N LEU A 318 3.69 -8.60 7.33
CA LEU A 318 2.30 -8.12 7.32
C LEU A 318 2.06 -7.00 6.27
N THR A 319 2.98 -6.75 5.34
CA THR A 319 2.73 -5.76 4.27
C THR A 319 1.59 -6.25 3.38
N ALA A 320 0.54 -5.43 3.29
CA ALA A 320 -0.64 -5.72 2.47
C ALA A 320 -0.26 -5.97 1.00
N ALA A 321 -0.90 -6.97 0.39
CA ALA A 321 -0.72 -7.26 -1.03
C ALA A 321 -1.20 -6.10 -1.90
N GLY A 322 -0.44 -5.77 -2.94
CA GLY A 322 -0.73 -4.64 -3.81
C GLY A 322 0.42 -4.29 -4.75
N SER A 323 0.18 -3.38 -5.68
CA SER A 323 1.21 -2.85 -6.58
C SER A 323 1.43 -1.36 -6.33
N SER A 324 2.69 -0.94 -6.29
CA SER A 324 3.11 0.46 -6.19
C SER A 324 4.16 0.81 -7.23
N THR A 325 4.36 2.12 -7.42
CA THR A 325 5.43 2.66 -8.27
C THR A 325 6.46 3.33 -7.38
N VAL A 326 7.64 2.72 -7.28
CA VAL A 326 8.77 3.25 -6.52
C VAL A 326 9.62 4.12 -7.45
N ASN A 327 9.74 5.40 -7.14
CA ASN A 327 10.44 6.37 -7.98
C ASN A 327 11.88 6.58 -7.47
N PHE A 328 12.83 6.37 -8.37
CA PHE A 328 14.23 6.71 -8.21
C PHE A 328 14.47 8.03 -8.94
N THR A 329 14.69 9.12 -8.20
CA THR A 329 14.91 10.45 -8.77
C THR A 329 16.37 10.84 -8.60
N GLY A 330 17.09 10.87 -9.72
CA GLY A 330 18.45 11.40 -9.80
C GLY A 330 18.46 12.92 -9.83
N THR A 331 19.48 13.53 -9.23
CA THR A 331 19.74 14.96 -9.30
C THR A 331 21.25 15.22 -9.43
N ALA A 332 21.62 16.06 -10.39
CA ALA A 332 22.97 16.59 -10.56
C ALA A 332 22.90 18.07 -11.00
N GLY A 333 23.07 18.98 -10.04
CA GLY A 333 22.85 20.41 -10.28
C GLY A 333 21.39 20.69 -10.62
N SER A 334 21.13 21.25 -11.81
CA SER A 334 19.79 21.49 -12.35
C SER A 334 19.20 20.31 -13.12
N LEU A 335 19.97 19.23 -13.36
CA LEU A 335 19.53 18.06 -14.13
C LEU A 335 18.83 17.05 -13.21
N VAL A 336 17.54 16.82 -13.46
CA VAL A 336 16.70 15.89 -12.71
C VAL A 336 16.07 14.91 -13.67
N HIS A 337 16.37 13.62 -13.48
CA HIS A 337 15.78 12.51 -14.24
C HIS A 337 15.27 11.45 -13.27
N SER A 338 14.17 10.79 -13.62
CA SER A 338 13.58 9.74 -12.79
C SER A 338 13.43 8.44 -13.58
N ALA A 339 13.61 7.33 -12.87
CA ALA A 339 13.23 6.00 -13.32
C ALA A 339 12.30 5.38 -12.28
N SER A 340 11.35 4.56 -12.73
CA SER A 340 10.34 3.98 -11.86
C SER A 340 10.43 2.46 -11.86
N LEU A 341 10.39 1.87 -10.66
CA LEU A 341 10.26 0.44 -10.42
C LEU A 341 8.79 0.12 -10.17
N ALA A 342 8.21 -0.78 -10.96
CA ALA A 342 6.92 -1.37 -10.64
C ALA A 342 7.12 -2.47 -9.57
N LEU A 343 6.71 -2.20 -8.33
CA LEU A 343 6.83 -3.12 -7.21
C LEU A 343 5.48 -3.76 -6.91
N THR A 344 5.37 -5.07 -7.03
CA THR A 344 4.18 -5.83 -6.61
C THR A 344 4.52 -6.67 -5.39
N VAL A 345 3.86 -6.38 -4.27
CA VAL A 345 3.91 -7.19 -3.06
C VAL A 345 2.75 -8.18 -3.10
N GLN A 346 3.08 -9.47 -2.97
CA GLN A 346 2.13 -10.56 -2.76
C GLN A 346 2.00 -10.81 -1.25
N ALA A 347 0.82 -11.25 -0.81
CA ALA A 347 0.63 -11.64 0.59
C ALA A 347 1.59 -12.80 0.96
N ALA A 348 2.02 -12.84 2.22
CA ALA A 348 2.71 -14.01 2.76
C ALA A 348 1.81 -15.26 2.61
N PRO A 349 2.39 -16.44 2.30
CA PRO A 349 1.60 -17.68 2.22
C PRO A 349 0.99 -17.98 3.59
N MET A 350 -0.31 -18.24 3.59
CA MET A 350 -1.11 -18.60 4.76
C MET A 350 -1.72 -19.98 4.53
N THR A 351 -1.94 -20.75 5.60
CA THR A 351 -2.69 -22.01 5.49
C THR A 351 -4.19 -21.74 5.47
N ASN A 352 -4.95 -22.61 4.81
CA ASN A 352 -6.41 -22.64 4.86
C ASN A 352 -6.94 -23.62 5.93
N ALA A 353 -6.06 -24.17 6.78
CA ALA A 353 -6.46 -25.02 7.89
C ALA A 353 -7.45 -24.28 8.81
N PRO A 354 -8.44 -24.98 9.37
CA PRO A 354 -9.31 -24.40 10.40
C PRO A 354 -8.53 -24.10 11.67
N ASP A 355 -9.11 -23.23 12.48
CA ASP A 355 -8.77 -23.12 13.89
C ASP A 355 -9.43 -24.26 14.68
N VAL A 356 -8.80 -24.66 15.78
CA VAL A 356 -9.35 -25.54 16.81
C VAL A 356 -9.34 -24.72 18.10
N THR A 357 -10.48 -24.11 18.42
CA THR A 357 -10.60 -23.09 19.47
C THR A 357 -11.24 -23.58 20.76
N THR A 358 -11.71 -24.83 20.79
CA THR A 358 -12.32 -25.48 21.97
C THR A 358 -12.10 -26.99 21.87
N TYR A 359 -12.36 -27.69 22.97
CA TYR A 359 -12.34 -29.15 23.03
C TYR A 359 -13.19 -29.79 21.92
N HIS A 360 -12.65 -30.80 21.25
CA HIS A 360 -13.35 -31.58 20.22
C HIS A 360 -13.91 -30.74 19.05
N TYR A 361 -13.13 -29.74 18.62
CA TYR A 361 -13.34 -28.86 17.46
C TYR A 361 -14.47 -27.84 17.54
N ASP A 362 -15.62 -28.20 18.10
CA ASP A 362 -16.79 -27.31 18.16
C ASP A 362 -17.60 -27.45 19.46
N VAL A 363 -18.70 -26.69 19.56
CA VAL A 363 -19.58 -26.71 20.73
C VAL A 363 -20.59 -27.87 20.73
N ALA A 364 -20.71 -28.62 19.63
CA ALA A 364 -21.50 -29.85 19.57
C ALA A 364 -20.70 -31.07 20.05
N ARG A 365 -19.37 -30.92 20.22
CA ARG A 365 -18.41 -31.95 20.65
C ARG A 365 -18.32 -33.12 19.66
N ASP A 366 -18.50 -32.84 18.37
CA ASP A 366 -18.65 -33.90 17.36
C ASP A 366 -17.36 -34.69 17.06
N GLY A 367 -16.21 -34.14 17.44
CA GLY A 367 -14.89 -34.76 17.28
C GLY A 367 -14.35 -34.75 15.85
N LEU A 368 -14.90 -33.94 14.95
CA LEU A 368 -14.64 -34.00 13.51
C LEU A 368 -13.96 -32.74 12.95
N ASN A 369 -12.70 -32.89 12.53
CA ASN A 369 -12.12 -31.98 11.55
C ASN A 369 -12.49 -32.42 10.11
N ALA A 370 -13.63 -31.92 9.61
CA ALA A 370 -14.09 -32.12 8.23
C ALA A 370 -13.34 -31.28 7.16
N LYS A 371 -12.27 -30.57 7.53
CA LYS A 371 -11.47 -29.69 6.65
C LYS A 371 -10.01 -30.18 6.50
N GLU A 372 -9.70 -31.39 6.95
CA GLU A 372 -8.37 -31.99 6.79
C GLU A 372 -8.21 -32.49 5.34
N THR A 373 -7.20 -31.95 4.64
CA THR A 373 -7.00 -32.18 3.20
C THR A 373 -5.65 -32.82 2.86
N ILE A 374 -4.75 -32.92 3.85
CA ILE A 374 -3.39 -33.44 3.73
C ILE A 374 -3.34 -34.89 4.21
N LEU A 375 -3.95 -35.22 5.34
CA LEU A 375 -4.03 -36.61 5.82
C LEU A 375 -5.12 -37.39 5.10
N THR A 376 -4.78 -38.59 4.63
CA THR A 376 -5.68 -39.50 3.91
C THR A 376 -5.37 -40.97 4.24
N PRO A 377 -6.35 -41.89 4.11
CA PRO A 377 -6.10 -43.32 4.32
C PRO A 377 -5.00 -43.93 3.45
N ASP A 378 -4.61 -43.26 2.36
CA ASP A 378 -3.52 -43.69 1.48
C ASP A 378 -2.14 -43.24 1.97
N ASN A 379 -2.01 -42.14 2.71
CA ASN A 379 -0.71 -41.61 3.17
C ASN A 379 -0.45 -41.78 4.67
N VAL A 380 -1.49 -41.96 5.49
CA VAL A 380 -1.37 -42.32 6.91
C VAL A 380 -1.01 -43.80 7.04
N LYS A 381 0.29 -44.09 6.88
CA LYS A 381 0.90 -45.41 7.09
C LYS A 381 2.36 -45.25 7.53
N SER A 382 2.90 -46.17 8.32
CA SER A 382 4.20 -46.03 9.01
C SER A 382 5.43 -45.80 8.09
N THR A 383 5.31 -46.00 6.78
CA THR A 383 6.35 -45.65 5.79
C THR A 383 6.31 -44.20 5.29
N GLN A 384 5.20 -43.48 5.49
CA GLN A 384 4.97 -42.12 4.98
C GLN A 384 4.44 -41.14 6.04
N PHE A 385 3.91 -41.64 7.15
CA PHE A 385 3.45 -40.89 8.31
C PHE A 385 4.15 -41.43 9.56
N GLY A 386 4.42 -40.55 10.52
CA GLY A 386 5.10 -40.88 11.76
C GLY A 386 5.31 -39.65 12.64
N LYS A 387 6.10 -39.80 13.71
CA LYS A 387 6.44 -38.71 14.62
C LYS A 387 7.44 -37.76 13.94
N ILE A 388 7.06 -36.50 13.81
CA ILE A 388 7.87 -35.43 13.21
C ILE A 388 8.43 -34.45 14.26
N GLY A 389 7.86 -34.42 15.47
CA GLY A 389 8.28 -33.50 16.52
C GLY A 389 7.86 -33.93 17.92
N PHE A 390 8.39 -33.20 18.91
CA PHE A 390 7.96 -33.29 20.31
C PHE A 390 8.20 -31.93 20.98
N TYR A 391 7.14 -31.27 21.43
CA TYR A 391 7.21 -29.94 22.04
C TYR A 391 7.24 -30.14 23.56
N THR A 392 8.41 -29.95 24.16
CA THR A 392 8.62 -30.19 25.60
C THR A 392 7.97 -29.09 26.43
N VAL A 393 7.25 -29.48 27.48
CA VAL A 393 6.71 -28.57 28.51
C VAL A 393 7.15 -29.06 29.90
N ASP A 394 6.76 -28.36 30.96
CA ASP A 394 7.27 -28.55 32.33
C ASP A 394 6.49 -29.56 33.18
N SER A 395 5.25 -29.90 32.82
CA SER A 395 4.45 -30.94 33.50
C SER A 395 3.48 -31.62 32.53
N LYS A 396 2.46 -32.30 33.06
CA LYS A 396 1.48 -33.04 32.27
C LYS A 396 0.61 -32.11 31.42
N VAL A 397 0.27 -32.60 30.23
CA VAL A 397 -0.77 -32.04 29.36
C VAL A 397 -1.98 -32.96 29.44
N ASP A 398 -2.99 -32.55 30.21
CA ASP A 398 -4.29 -33.24 30.32
C ASP A 398 -5.33 -32.60 29.38
N GLY A 399 -5.44 -31.27 29.34
CA GLY A 399 -6.28 -30.54 28.37
C GLY A 399 -5.83 -30.69 26.91
N GLU A 400 -6.78 -30.70 25.98
CA GLU A 400 -6.52 -30.83 24.53
C GLU A 400 -5.73 -29.61 24.01
N PRO A 401 -4.61 -29.81 23.28
CA PRO A 401 -3.88 -28.72 22.64
C PRO A 401 -4.73 -28.01 21.57
N LEU A 402 -4.91 -26.69 21.70
CA LEU A 402 -5.66 -25.87 20.76
C LEU A 402 -4.77 -25.33 19.63
N TYR A 403 -5.38 -24.92 18.51
CA TYR A 403 -4.64 -24.46 17.33
C TYR A 403 -5.27 -23.22 16.69
N LEU A 404 -4.46 -22.23 16.36
CA LEU A 404 -4.85 -21.12 15.48
C LEU A 404 -3.96 -21.08 14.23
N ALA A 405 -4.59 -21.03 13.07
CA ALA A 405 -3.91 -20.76 11.80
C ALA A 405 -3.54 -19.27 11.68
N ASN A 406 -2.39 -18.94 11.09
CA ASN A 406 -2.05 -17.57 10.65
C ASN A 406 -2.24 -16.46 11.73
N VAL A 407 -1.75 -16.66 12.95
CA VAL A 407 -1.72 -15.65 14.01
C VAL A 407 -0.61 -14.62 13.71
N PRO A 408 -0.89 -13.30 13.77
CA PRO A 408 0.12 -12.27 13.51
C PRO A 408 1.03 -12.06 14.74
N ILE A 409 2.25 -12.61 14.72
CA ILE A 409 3.22 -12.51 15.84
C ILE A 409 4.56 -12.04 15.31
N GLY A 410 5.22 -11.10 16.01
CA GLY A 410 6.54 -10.58 15.61
C GLY A 410 6.59 -9.91 14.22
N GLY A 411 5.43 -9.58 13.65
CA GLY A 411 5.28 -9.10 12.27
C GLY A 411 5.25 -10.20 11.20
N GLN A 412 5.18 -11.48 11.58
CA GLN A 412 4.99 -12.65 10.72
C GLN A 412 3.61 -13.29 10.97
N TYR A 413 3.16 -14.14 10.06
CA TYR A 413 2.06 -15.07 10.35
C TYR A 413 2.63 -16.40 10.82
N HIS A 414 2.12 -16.89 11.95
CA HIS A 414 2.49 -18.16 12.56
C HIS A 414 1.25 -19.06 12.65
N ASN A 415 1.40 -20.34 12.35
CA ASN A 415 0.45 -21.33 12.85
C ASN A 415 0.84 -21.62 14.29
N VAL A 416 -0.08 -21.56 15.24
CA VAL A 416 0.24 -21.61 16.67
C VAL A 416 -0.53 -22.72 17.36
N LEU A 417 0.21 -23.56 18.08
CA LEU A 417 -0.32 -24.56 18.99
C LEU A 417 -0.28 -23.99 20.42
N TYR A 418 -1.42 -23.98 21.10
CA TYR A 418 -1.54 -23.59 22.50
C TYR A 418 -1.61 -24.83 23.38
N VAL A 419 -0.79 -24.86 24.43
CA VAL A 419 -0.67 -26.01 25.33
C VAL A 419 -0.73 -25.52 26.76
N VAL A 420 -1.58 -26.15 27.57
CA VAL A 420 -1.69 -25.91 29.01
C VAL A 420 -1.16 -27.10 29.79
N THR A 421 -0.88 -26.90 31.08
CA THR A 421 -0.24 -27.90 31.92
C THR A 421 -0.70 -27.86 33.37
N GLU A 422 -0.56 -29.00 34.04
CA GLU A 422 -0.72 -29.14 35.49
C GLU A 422 0.30 -28.32 36.32
N HIS A 423 1.25 -27.63 35.68
CA HIS A 423 2.17 -26.67 36.34
C HIS A 423 1.71 -25.20 36.21
N ASP A 424 0.42 -24.97 35.97
CA ASP A 424 -0.16 -23.64 35.74
C ASP A 424 0.63 -22.82 34.70
N SER A 425 1.07 -23.52 33.63
CA SER A 425 1.82 -22.93 32.54
C SER A 425 1.08 -23.08 31.21
N VAL A 426 0.93 -21.95 30.52
CA VAL A 426 0.38 -21.82 29.17
C VAL A 426 1.54 -21.55 28.21
N TYR A 427 1.60 -22.30 27.11
CA TYR A 427 2.60 -22.17 26.06
C TYR A 427 1.94 -21.84 24.73
N ALA A 428 2.65 -21.07 23.91
CA ALA A 428 2.44 -21.00 22.48
C ALA A 428 3.67 -21.53 21.74
N PHE A 429 3.48 -22.54 20.90
CA PHE A 429 4.49 -23.05 19.98
C PHE A 429 4.13 -22.70 18.55
N ASP A 430 5.11 -22.29 17.76
CA ASP A 430 5.00 -22.26 16.31
C ASP A 430 4.80 -23.71 15.83
N ALA A 431 3.61 -23.99 15.30
CA ALA A 431 3.15 -25.33 14.98
C ALA A 431 3.91 -25.97 13.81
N ASP A 432 4.65 -25.19 13.01
CA ASP A 432 5.38 -25.65 11.83
C ASP A 432 6.87 -25.93 12.09
N SER A 433 7.50 -25.14 12.95
CA SER A 433 8.91 -25.27 13.33
C SER A 433 9.13 -25.90 14.71
N GLY A 434 8.10 -25.92 15.57
CA GLY A 434 8.20 -26.33 16.96
C GLY A 434 8.90 -25.33 17.89
N ALA A 435 9.18 -24.13 17.41
CA ALA A 435 9.78 -23.08 18.24
C ALA A 435 8.78 -22.57 19.27
N GLN A 436 9.17 -22.51 20.55
CA GLN A 436 8.37 -21.82 21.56
C GLN A 436 8.34 -20.32 21.26
N ILE A 437 7.14 -19.77 21.08
CA ILE A 437 6.91 -18.34 20.83
C ILE A 437 6.89 -17.60 22.16
N TRP A 438 6.07 -18.07 23.10
CA TRP A 438 5.98 -17.56 24.47
C TRP A 438 5.58 -18.67 25.45
N LYS A 439 5.84 -18.41 26.73
CA LYS A 439 5.36 -19.19 27.88
C LYS A 439 4.93 -18.22 28.96
N THR A 440 3.75 -18.42 29.52
CA THR A 440 3.22 -17.69 30.66
C THR A 440 2.91 -18.68 31.78
N SER A 441 3.33 -18.36 33.01
CA SER A 441 2.80 -19.03 34.20
C SER A 441 1.69 -18.16 34.78
N ILE A 442 0.56 -18.79 35.12
CA ILE A 442 -0.62 -18.11 35.67
C ILE A 442 -0.65 -18.14 37.21
N ILE A 443 0.38 -18.71 37.85
CA ILE A 443 0.50 -18.82 39.31
C ILE A 443 0.54 -17.43 39.96
N GLY A 444 -0.30 -17.22 40.98
CA GLY A 444 -0.35 -15.97 41.73
C GLY A 444 0.92 -15.68 42.53
N SER A 445 1.15 -14.38 42.81
CA SER A 445 2.34 -13.93 43.52
C SER A 445 2.40 -14.46 44.96
N GLY A 446 3.27 -15.43 45.22
CA GLY A 446 3.45 -16.07 46.53
C GLY A 446 2.70 -17.40 46.68
N GLU A 447 2.20 -17.94 45.58
CA GLU A 447 1.49 -19.22 45.50
C GLU A 447 2.35 -20.29 44.78
N THR A 448 1.87 -21.53 44.79
CA THR A 448 2.32 -22.63 43.92
C THR A 448 1.12 -23.25 43.22
N THR A 449 1.35 -24.17 42.29
CA THR A 449 0.34 -25.17 41.88
C THR A 449 -0.26 -25.88 43.10
N SER A 450 -1.50 -26.35 42.98
CA SER A 450 -2.16 -27.12 44.03
C SER A 450 -1.49 -28.49 44.20
N ASP A 451 -1.61 -29.09 45.39
CA ASP A 451 -1.24 -30.50 45.56
C ASP A 451 -2.38 -31.41 45.08
N ASP A 452 -2.12 -32.71 44.99
CA ASP A 452 -3.11 -33.71 44.59
C ASP A 452 -4.21 -33.98 45.64
N HIS A 453 -4.29 -33.21 46.73
CA HIS A 453 -5.21 -33.45 47.86
C HIS A 453 -5.20 -34.89 48.40
N GLY A 454 -4.09 -35.63 48.23
CA GLY A 454 -4.00 -37.06 48.52
C GLY A 454 -4.96 -37.89 47.67
N CYS A 455 -5.14 -37.54 46.40
CA CYS A 455 -6.03 -38.17 45.42
C CYS A 455 -5.26 -38.49 44.13
N GLY A 456 -5.24 -39.76 43.74
CA GLY A 456 -4.54 -40.20 42.51
C GLY A 456 -5.26 -39.86 41.19
N GLN A 457 -6.34 -39.08 41.21
CA GLN A 457 -7.07 -38.73 39.98
C GLN A 457 -6.33 -37.66 39.16
N ILE A 458 -5.84 -36.59 39.78
CA ILE A 458 -4.96 -35.59 39.15
C ILE A 458 -3.79 -35.42 40.13
N SER A 459 -2.56 -35.72 39.70
CA SER A 459 -1.42 -35.97 40.58
C SER A 459 -0.11 -35.95 39.78
N PRO A 460 1.04 -35.47 40.32
CA PRO A 460 1.31 -35.13 41.73
C PRO A 460 0.85 -33.73 42.17
N GLU A 461 0.46 -32.91 41.21
CA GLU A 461 -0.01 -31.54 41.37
C GLU A 461 -1.29 -31.37 40.54
N ILE A 462 -2.02 -30.28 40.81
CA ILE A 462 -3.18 -29.85 40.04
C ILE A 462 -2.95 -28.38 39.67
N GLY A 463 -3.09 -28.05 38.39
CA GLY A 463 -2.94 -26.71 37.84
C GLY A 463 -4.03 -26.44 36.81
N ILE A 464 -3.66 -26.38 35.52
CA ILE A 464 -4.63 -26.35 34.42
C ILE A 464 -4.87 -27.78 33.92
N THR A 465 -5.97 -28.38 34.35
CA THR A 465 -6.42 -29.70 33.88
C THR A 465 -7.32 -29.63 32.65
N SER A 466 -8.22 -28.65 32.60
CA SER A 466 -9.23 -28.52 31.55
C SER A 466 -8.65 -28.11 30.19
N THR A 467 -9.42 -28.43 29.14
CA THR A 467 -9.16 -27.87 27.81
C THR A 467 -9.60 -26.39 27.78
N PRO A 468 -8.71 -25.45 27.41
CA PRO A 468 -9.04 -24.03 27.29
C PRO A 468 -10.14 -23.74 26.25
N VAL A 469 -10.54 -22.47 26.15
CA VAL A 469 -11.33 -21.98 25.01
C VAL A 469 -10.75 -20.68 24.47
N ILE A 470 -10.80 -20.47 23.16
CA ILE A 470 -10.25 -19.30 22.48
C ILE A 470 -11.38 -18.52 21.77
N ASP A 471 -11.48 -17.21 22.01
CA ASP A 471 -12.12 -16.31 21.05
C ASP A 471 -11.06 -15.63 20.18
N ARG A 472 -11.05 -15.97 18.89
CA ARG A 472 -10.18 -15.33 17.90
C ARG A 472 -10.57 -13.86 17.61
N GLY A 473 -11.82 -13.48 17.87
CA GLY A 473 -12.33 -12.13 17.64
C GLY A 473 -12.07 -11.14 18.79
N LEU A 474 -11.74 -11.62 19.99
CA LEU A 474 -11.61 -10.75 21.15
C LEU A 474 -10.25 -10.05 21.22
N GLY A 475 -10.29 -8.72 21.29
CA GLY A 475 -9.08 -7.90 21.34
C GLY A 475 -8.38 -7.77 19.98
N PRO A 476 -7.11 -7.34 19.95
CA PRO A 476 -6.38 -7.13 18.70
C PRO A 476 -5.88 -8.42 18.02
N ASN A 477 -5.67 -9.48 18.81
CA ASN A 477 -5.03 -10.72 18.35
C ASN A 477 -5.90 -11.98 18.57
N GLY A 478 -6.90 -11.92 19.45
CA GLY A 478 -7.60 -13.07 20.03
C GLY A 478 -7.26 -13.28 21.52
N ALA A 479 -8.14 -13.97 22.24
CA ALA A 479 -8.03 -14.28 23.67
C ALA A 479 -8.12 -15.79 23.92
N LEU A 480 -7.25 -16.33 24.77
CA LEU A 480 -7.32 -17.68 25.32
C LEU A 480 -7.78 -17.61 26.78
N PHE A 481 -8.83 -18.37 27.11
CA PHE A 481 -9.40 -18.49 28.45
C PHE A 481 -9.09 -19.84 29.05
N THR A 482 -8.68 -19.85 30.32
CA THR A 482 -8.29 -21.08 31.03
C THR A 482 -8.50 -20.92 32.54
N VAL A 483 -8.75 -22.02 33.24
CA VAL A 483 -8.81 -22.04 34.71
C VAL A 483 -7.53 -22.65 35.28
N GLY A 484 -6.97 -22.05 36.33
CA GLY A 484 -5.81 -22.56 37.07
C GLY A 484 -6.09 -22.72 38.56
N MET A 485 -5.51 -23.77 39.16
CA MET A 485 -5.69 -24.13 40.57
C MET A 485 -4.39 -23.95 41.37
N THR A 486 -4.32 -22.91 42.18
CA THR A 486 -3.13 -22.60 42.98
C THR A 486 -3.38 -22.75 44.48
N LYS A 487 -2.28 -22.71 45.26
CA LYS A 487 -2.30 -22.76 46.73
C LYS A 487 -1.31 -21.74 47.32
N ASP A 488 -1.76 -20.99 48.32
CA ASP A 488 -0.93 -20.00 49.01
C ASP A 488 -0.03 -20.61 50.10
N ALA A 489 0.89 -19.80 50.65
CA ALA A 489 1.75 -20.21 51.78
C ALA A 489 0.99 -20.55 53.08
N SER A 490 -0.28 -20.17 53.19
CA SER A 490 -1.19 -20.50 54.31
C SER A 490 -1.95 -21.82 54.09
N LYS A 491 -1.83 -22.43 52.91
CA LYS A 491 -2.61 -23.57 52.40
C LYS A 491 -4.09 -23.26 52.09
N ASN A 492 -4.41 -22.01 51.79
CA ASN A 492 -5.65 -21.67 51.10
C ASN A 492 -5.51 -22.08 49.63
N TYR A 493 -6.56 -22.64 49.07
CA TYR A 493 -6.63 -22.99 47.64
C TYR A 493 -7.38 -21.90 46.89
N HIS A 494 -6.95 -21.66 45.65
CA HIS A 494 -7.50 -20.64 44.78
C HIS A 494 -7.83 -21.28 43.44
N GLN A 495 -8.95 -20.85 42.86
CA GLN A 495 -9.38 -21.23 41.52
C GLN A 495 -9.61 -19.92 40.76
N ARG A 496 -8.98 -19.76 39.60
CA ARG A 496 -9.04 -18.48 38.86
C ARG A 496 -9.26 -18.68 37.38
N LEU A 497 -10.14 -17.86 36.81
CA LEU A 497 -10.31 -17.74 35.37
C LEU A 497 -9.34 -16.66 34.85
N HIS A 498 -8.50 -17.07 33.89
CA HIS A 498 -7.51 -16.23 33.21
C HIS A 498 -7.93 -15.96 31.77
N ALA A 499 -7.52 -14.82 31.22
CA ALA A 499 -7.68 -14.42 29.82
C ALA A 499 -6.35 -13.89 29.28
N LEU A 500 -5.73 -14.62 28.36
CA LEU A 500 -4.41 -14.29 27.81
C LEU A 500 -4.51 -13.87 26.33
N ASP A 501 -3.79 -12.82 25.94
CA ASP A 501 -3.65 -12.43 24.54
C ASP A 501 -2.88 -13.52 23.75
N VAL A 502 -3.48 -14.08 22.71
CA VAL A 502 -2.95 -15.28 22.03
C VAL A 502 -1.63 -15.06 21.29
N ALA A 503 -1.28 -13.81 20.95
CA ALA A 503 -0.04 -13.48 20.26
C ALA A 503 1.14 -13.29 21.23
N THR A 504 0.87 -12.93 22.48
CA THR A 504 1.90 -12.48 23.45
C THR A 504 1.94 -13.27 24.75
N GLY A 505 0.87 -14.01 25.10
CA GLY A 505 0.70 -14.68 26.38
C GLY A 505 0.46 -13.73 27.55
N ALA A 506 0.26 -12.43 27.29
CA ALA A 506 0.07 -11.43 28.32
C ALA A 506 -1.35 -11.47 28.89
N GLU A 507 -1.48 -11.28 30.21
CA GLU A 507 -2.76 -11.12 30.88
C GLU A 507 -3.57 -9.94 30.34
N MET A 508 -4.84 -10.18 30.05
CA MET A 508 -5.76 -9.19 29.54
C MET A 508 -6.34 -8.31 30.65
N SER A 509 -6.83 -7.12 30.28
CA SER A 509 -7.38 -6.17 31.26
C SER A 509 -8.64 -6.74 31.94
N GLY A 510 -8.64 -6.81 33.27
CA GLY A 510 -9.71 -7.42 34.07
C GLY A 510 -9.45 -8.88 34.47
N SER A 511 -8.32 -9.44 34.03
CA SER A 511 -7.88 -10.79 34.35
C SER A 511 -6.69 -10.81 35.33
N PRO A 512 -6.55 -11.85 36.17
CA PRO A 512 -7.50 -12.94 36.41
C PRO A 512 -8.69 -12.55 37.30
N THR A 513 -9.73 -13.38 37.30
CA THR A 513 -10.85 -13.30 38.26
C THR A 513 -10.91 -14.57 39.12
N GLU A 514 -11.07 -14.38 40.44
CA GLU A 514 -11.27 -15.46 41.41
C GLU A 514 -12.65 -16.12 41.24
N VAL A 515 -12.68 -17.45 41.21
CA VAL A 515 -13.91 -18.24 41.13
C VAL A 515 -14.59 -18.26 42.51
N ILE A 516 -15.66 -17.47 42.65
CA ILE A 516 -16.47 -17.40 43.89
C ILE A 516 -17.97 -17.54 43.59
N ALA A 517 -18.54 -18.69 43.96
CA ALA A 517 -19.95 -18.97 43.76
C ALA A 517 -20.69 -19.32 45.06
N SER A 518 -21.98 -18.98 45.09
CA SER A 518 -22.94 -19.48 46.07
C SER A 518 -24.30 -19.63 45.39
N TYR A 519 -25.10 -20.59 45.84
CA TYR A 519 -26.41 -20.88 45.26
C TYR A 519 -27.41 -21.21 46.38
N PRO A 520 -28.68 -20.72 46.34
CA PRO A 520 -29.66 -21.02 47.38
C PRO A 520 -29.90 -22.52 47.52
N GLY A 521 -29.75 -23.06 48.73
CA GLY A 521 -29.82 -24.50 48.96
C GLY A 521 -29.33 -24.92 50.35
N THR A 522 -29.65 -26.16 50.71
CA THR A 522 -29.39 -26.78 52.02
C THR A 522 -28.47 -27.99 51.95
N GLY A 523 -27.89 -28.26 50.77
CA GLY A 523 -26.99 -29.38 50.51
C GLY A 523 -25.61 -29.25 51.16
N ASP A 524 -24.70 -30.07 50.67
CA ASP A 524 -23.32 -30.19 51.15
C ASP A 524 -22.56 -28.86 51.10
N ASN A 525 -21.81 -28.56 52.17
CA ASN A 525 -21.13 -27.27 52.38
C ASN A 525 -22.07 -26.03 52.41
N SER A 526 -23.36 -26.20 52.71
CA SER A 526 -24.29 -25.07 52.87
C SER A 526 -24.06 -24.25 54.15
N GLN A 527 -24.25 -22.93 54.02
CA GLN A 527 -24.09 -21.94 55.06
C GLN A 527 -25.25 -20.94 54.98
N ASN A 528 -26.03 -20.81 56.05
CA ASN A 528 -27.18 -19.88 56.14
C ASN A 528 -28.22 -20.00 55.00
N GLY A 529 -28.40 -21.19 54.42
CA GLY A 529 -29.36 -21.44 53.33
C GLY A 529 -28.82 -21.20 51.91
N SER A 530 -27.50 -21.05 51.76
CA SER A 530 -26.83 -21.12 50.46
C SER A 530 -25.73 -22.18 50.49
N VAL A 531 -25.67 -23.04 49.47
CA VAL A 531 -24.49 -23.84 49.14
C VAL A 531 -23.36 -22.88 48.74
N VAL A 532 -22.13 -23.14 49.22
CA VAL A 532 -20.97 -22.29 48.96
C VAL A 532 -19.92 -23.09 48.17
N PHE A 533 -19.41 -22.52 47.08
CA PHE A 533 -18.29 -23.08 46.35
C PHE A 533 -17.02 -22.99 47.19
N ASN A 534 -16.29 -24.10 47.32
CA ASN A 534 -15.04 -24.17 48.06
C ASN A 534 -13.92 -24.57 47.10
N PRO A 535 -12.98 -23.69 46.75
CA PRO A 535 -11.94 -23.99 45.76
C PRO A 535 -11.08 -25.19 46.13
N ALA A 536 -11.01 -25.58 47.41
CA ALA A 536 -10.26 -26.75 47.87
C ALA A 536 -10.99 -28.10 47.63
N GLN A 537 -12.24 -28.11 47.17
CA GLN A 537 -13.02 -29.33 46.96
C GLN A 537 -13.24 -29.66 45.48
N TYR A 538 -12.89 -28.75 44.57
CA TYR A 538 -13.17 -28.89 43.14
C TYR A 538 -11.94 -28.66 42.28
N ALA A 539 -11.85 -29.41 41.19
CA ALA A 539 -11.03 -29.10 40.02
C ALA A 539 -11.93 -28.73 38.83
N GLU A 540 -11.37 -27.97 37.89
CA GLU A 540 -12.01 -27.67 36.60
C GLU A 540 -11.37 -28.61 35.58
N ARG A 541 -12.11 -29.67 35.21
CA ARG A 541 -11.62 -30.76 34.34
C ARG A 541 -12.36 -30.81 33.01
N ALA A 542 -13.63 -30.43 33.00
CA ALA A 542 -14.39 -30.33 31.77
C ALA A 542 -13.79 -29.24 30.88
N GLY A 543 -13.83 -29.40 29.55
CA GLY A 543 -13.39 -28.36 28.62
C GLY A 543 -14.27 -27.11 28.72
N LEU A 544 -13.65 -25.92 28.70
CA LEU A 544 -14.39 -24.66 28.78
C LEU A 544 -15.32 -24.50 27.58
N LEU A 545 -16.52 -23.98 27.83
CA LEU A 545 -17.49 -23.62 26.79
C LEU A 545 -17.56 -22.10 26.64
N LEU A 546 -17.25 -21.58 25.46
CA LEU A 546 -17.60 -20.21 25.09
C LEU A 546 -18.91 -20.21 24.29
N LEU A 547 -19.93 -19.54 24.82
CA LEU A 547 -21.26 -19.45 24.21
C LEU A 547 -21.82 -18.03 24.36
N ASN A 548 -22.14 -17.39 23.24
CA ASN A 548 -22.77 -16.06 23.19
C ASN A 548 -22.07 -14.99 24.07
N GLY A 549 -20.74 -14.99 24.07
CA GLY A 549 -19.90 -14.07 24.84
C GLY A 549 -19.81 -14.36 26.34
N THR A 550 -20.26 -15.53 26.78
CA THR A 550 -20.13 -16.04 28.14
C THR A 550 -19.31 -17.32 28.16
N ILE A 551 -18.29 -17.35 29.03
CA ILE A 551 -17.46 -18.52 29.32
C ILE A 551 -18.14 -19.30 30.43
N TYR A 552 -18.45 -20.57 30.19
CA TYR A 552 -19.02 -21.49 31.15
C TYR A 552 -17.98 -22.53 31.59
N THR A 553 -17.93 -22.77 32.89
CA THR A 553 -17.03 -23.73 33.57
C THR A 553 -17.84 -24.82 34.26
N GLY A 554 -17.34 -26.06 34.23
CA GLY A 554 -17.96 -27.25 34.83
C GLY A 554 -17.02 -27.89 35.85
N TRP A 555 -17.54 -28.19 37.04
CA TRP A 555 -16.71 -28.50 38.21
C TRP A 555 -16.85 -29.96 38.67
N THR A 556 -15.71 -30.62 38.83
CA THR A 556 -15.57 -31.99 39.36
C THR A 556 -15.07 -31.94 40.80
N SER A 557 -15.40 -32.93 41.64
CA SER A 557 -14.76 -33.10 42.96
C SER A 557 -13.37 -33.75 42.87
N HIS A 558 -12.67 -33.86 44.00
CA HIS A 558 -11.43 -34.64 44.13
C HIS A 558 -11.70 -36.02 44.75
N CYS A 559 -11.66 -37.11 43.98
CA CYS A 559 -11.86 -38.49 44.43
C CYS A 559 -13.15 -38.69 45.26
N ASP A 560 -14.24 -38.01 44.91
CA ASP A 560 -15.54 -38.15 45.59
C ASP A 560 -15.48 -37.83 47.09
N LYS A 561 -14.51 -37.01 47.50
CA LYS A 561 -14.32 -36.59 48.88
C LYS A 561 -15.29 -35.46 49.22
N GLY A 562 -16.32 -35.78 50.00
CA GLY A 562 -17.26 -34.80 50.57
C GLY A 562 -16.56 -33.65 51.33
N LEU A 563 -17.15 -32.45 51.40
CA LEU A 563 -18.50 -32.09 51.01
C LEU A 563 -18.52 -31.35 49.66
N TYR A 564 -19.30 -31.83 48.69
CA TYR A 564 -19.38 -31.24 47.34
C TYR A 564 -20.76 -31.40 46.68
N THR A 565 -21.01 -30.60 45.63
CA THR A 565 -22.23 -30.53 44.81
C THR A 565 -21.89 -30.12 43.36
N GLY A 566 -22.82 -30.22 42.41
CA GLY A 566 -22.56 -29.88 41.00
C GLY A 566 -22.68 -28.40 40.67
N TRP A 567 -21.66 -27.82 40.04
CA TRP A 567 -21.64 -26.39 39.68
C TRP A 567 -21.46 -26.17 38.17
N VAL A 568 -22.24 -25.23 37.64
CA VAL A 568 -21.97 -24.55 36.37
C VAL A 568 -21.92 -23.05 36.61
N ILE A 569 -20.80 -22.42 36.26
CA ILE A 569 -20.55 -20.99 36.52
C ILE A 569 -20.21 -20.28 35.21
N GLY A 570 -20.90 -19.17 34.95
CA GLY A 570 -20.76 -18.36 33.74
C GLY A 570 -20.11 -16.99 34.00
N TYR A 571 -19.17 -16.60 33.13
CA TYR A 571 -18.41 -15.35 33.18
C TYR A 571 -18.47 -14.60 31.86
N SER A 572 -18.56 -13.27 31.89
CA SER A 572 -18.50 -12.43 30.67
C SER A 572 -17.10 -12.46 30.06
N GLU A 573 -16.94 -12.87 28.79
CA GLU A 573 -15.62 -12.96 28.12
C GLU A 573 -14.84 -11.63 28.12
N THR A 574 -15.56 -10.51 28.01
CA THR A 574 -14.99 -9.16 27.88
C THR A 574 -14.55 -8.51 29.20
N THR A 575 -14.97 -9.05 30.35
CA THR A 575 -14.77 -8.42 31.67
C THR A 575 -14.40 -9.39 32.79
N LEU A 576 -14.47 -10.70 32.52
CA LEU A 576 -14.41 -11.82 33.47
C LEU A 576 -15.34 -11.70 34.69
N GLN A 577 -16.33 -10.80 34.67
CA GLN A 577 -17.33 -10.72 35.73
C GLN A 577 -18.27 -11.93 35.68
N GLN A 578 -18.54 -12.53 36.84
CA GLN A 578 -19.49 -13.64 36.96
C GLN A 578 -20.90 -13.16 36.61
N THR A 579 -21.50 -13.76 35.57
CA THR A 579 -22.82 -13.42 35.05
C THR A 579 -23.89 -14.41 35.50
N GLN A 580 -23.53 -15.68 35.70
CA GLN A 580 -24.47 -16.77 35.97
C GLN A 580 -23.88 -17.77 36.96
N VAL A 581 -24.74 -18.34 37.81
CA VAL A 581 -24.40 -19.46 38.70
C VAL A 581 -25.60 -20.40 38.76
N LEU A 582 -25.35 -21.69 38.50
CA LEU A 582 -26.28 -22.77 38.76
C LEU A 582 -25.58 -23.83 39.62
N ASN A 583 -26.31 -24.39 40.57
CA ASN A 583 -25.96 -25.64 41.22
C ASN A 583 -27.06 -26.67 40.91
N VAL A 584 -26.67 -27.89 40.53
CA VAL A 584 -27.59 -28.96 40.07
C VAL A 584 -27.89 -30.02 41.14
N THR A 585 -27.25 -29.94 42.30
CA THR A 585 -27.56 -30.73 43.51
C THR A 585 -27.66 -29.85 44.78
N PRO A 586 -28.39 -28.70 44.73
CA PRO A 586 -28.30 -27.66 45.74
C PRO A 586 -28.88 -28.02 47.12
N ASN A 587 -29.64 -29.10 47.22
CA ASN A 587 -30.27 -29.57 48.46
C ASN A 587 -29.88 -31.02 48.83
N GLY A 588 -28.91 -31.58 48.11
CA GLY A 588 -28.32 -32.88 48.38
C GLY A 588 -26.78 -32.82 48.52
N SER A 589 -26.15 -33.92 48.14
CA SER A 589 -24.70 -34.08 48.04
C SER A 589 -24.32 -34.70 46.69
N GLU A 590 -23.05 -34.58 46.34
CA GLU A 590 -22.43 -35.15 45.13
C GLU A 590 -23.06 -34.60 43.83
N GLY A 591 -23.03 -35.34 42.73
CA GLY A 591 -23.50 -34.89 41.41
C GLY A 591 -22.60 -33.80 40.86
N SER A 592 -21.32 -34.11 40.67
CA SER A 592 -20.35 -33.19 40.04
C SER A 592 -20.10 -33.55 38.58
N ILE A 593 -19.58 -32.60 37.81
CA ILE A 593 -19.43 -32.72 36.36
C ILE A 593 -18.03 -33.25 36.03
N TRP A 594 -17.94 -34.55 35.75
CA TRP A 594 -16.67 -35.25 35.56
C TRP A 594 -16.26 -35.34 34.09
N MET A 595 -17.14 -35.88 33.24
CA MET A 595 -17.11 -35.84 31.76
C MET A 595 -15.83 -36.39 31.06
N SER A 596 -14.92 -37.05 31.78
CA SER A 596 -13.61 -37.51 31.29
C SER A 596 -12.86 -36.53 30.35
N GLY A 597 -12.87 -35.24 30.70
CA GLY A 597 -12.17 -34.19 29.95
C GLY A 597 -12.99 -33.54 28.83
N ASP A 598 -14.20 -34.05 28.57
CA ASP A 598 -15.15 -33.42 27.65
C ASP A 598 -15.58 -32.04 28.11
N GLY A 599 -15.98 -31.18 27.18
CA GLY A 599 -16.48 -29.83 27.48
C GLY A 599 -17.99 -29.75 27.31
N LEU A 600 -18.64 -28.91 28.13
CA LEU A 600 -20.11 -28.74 28.07
C LEU A 600 -20.56 -28.49 26.61
N GLY A 601 -21.48 -29.31 26.09
CA GLY A 601 -22.05 -29.14 24.76
C GLY A 601 -23.03 -27.97 24.68
N ALA A 602 -23.30 -27.44 23.47
CA ALA A 602 -24.30 -26.39 23.25
C ALA A 602 -24.99 -26.46 21.88
N ASP A 603 -26.26 -26.03 21.84
CA ASP A 603 -27.05 -25.93 20.60
C ASP A 603 -27.11 -24.50 20.03
N SER A 604 -27.63 -24.37 18.80
CA SER A 604 -27.83 -23.08 18.13
C SER A 604 -28.90 -22.18 18.76
N SER A 605 -29.68 -22.70 19.72
CA SER A 605 -30.62 -21.91 20.53
C SER A 605 -29.96 -21.37 21.81
N GLY A 606 -28.69 -21.74 22.06
CA GLY A 606 -27.93 -21.36 23.24
C GLY A 606 -28.25 -22.20 24.48
N ASN A 607 -28.88 -23.37 24.35
CA ASN A 607 -28.97 -24.31 25.47
C ASN A 607 -27.62 -25.01 25.66
N ILE A 608 -27.26 -25.28 26.92
CA ILE A 608 -26.04 -26.02 27.29
C ILE A 608 -26.45 -27.43 27.69
N TYR A 609 -25.59 -28.41 27.41
CA TYR A 609 -25.80 -29.82 27.71
C TYR A 609 -24.59 -30.37 28.47
N PHE A 610 -24.82 -31.37 29.32
CA PHE A 610 -23.75 -32.18 29.92
C PHE A 610 -24.27 -33.48 30.55
N LEU A 611 -23.35 -34.41 30.81
CA LEU A 611 -23.57 -35.58 31.67
C LEU A 611 -23.08 -35.31 33.11
N ASP A 612 -23.99 -35.44 34.08
CA ASP A 612 -23.69 -35.34 35.51
C ASP A 612 -23.44 -36.73 36.13
N ALA A 613 -22.64 -36.82 37.19
CA ALA A 613 -22.27 -38.09 37.82
C ALA A 613 -23.06 -38.45 39.07
N ASN A 614 -22.70 -39.56 39.72
CA ASN A 614 -23.28 -40.06 40.98
C ASN A 614 -23.66 -38.92 41.95
N GLY A 615 -24.90 -38.93 42.43
CA GLY A 615 -25.29 -38.04 43.50
C GLY A 615 -26.77 -37.98 43.79
N THR A 616 -27.17 -36.96 44.54
CA THR A 616 -28.57 -36.84 44.99
C THR A 616 -29.51 -36.52 43.83
N PHE A 617 -30.53 -37.34 43.66
CA PHE A 617 -31.66 -37.11 42.76
C PHE A 617 -32.99 -37.19 43.52
N ASP A 618 -33.87 -36.18 43.38
CA ASP A 618 -35.22 -36.25 43.97
C ASP A 618 -36.17 -37.08 43.11
N THR A 619 -36.75 -38.12 43.70
CA THR A 619 -37.86 -38.89 43.09
C THR A 619 -39.24 -38.25 43.34
N THR A 620 -39.30 -36.98 43.72
CA THR A 620 -40.56 -36.24 43.96
C THR A 620 -40.59 -34.98 43.09
N PHE A 621 -41.63 -34.86 42.27
CA PHE A 621 -41.69 -33.92 41.14
C PHE A 621 -42.79 -32.87 41.28
N ASP A 622 -42.55 -31.71 40.67
CA ASP A 622 -43.56 -30.69 40.44
C ASP A 622 -44.53 -31.07 39.30
N ALA A 623 -45.45 -30.17 38.96
CA ALA A 623 -46.45 -30.41 37.90
C ALA A 623 -45.86 -30.45 36.47
N LEU A 624 -44.59 -30.10 36.28
CA LEU A 624 -43.87 -30.13 35.01
C LEU A 624 -42.88 -31.31 34.93
N GLY A 625 -42.74 -32.09 36.01
CA GLY A 625 -41.86 -33.26 36.10
C GLY A 625 -40.46 -32.96 36.64
N PHE A 626 -40.21 -31.78 37.23
CA PHE A 626 -38.89 -31.43 37.78
C PHE A 626 -38.77 -31.75 39.28
N PRO A 627 -37.62 -32.28 39.75
CA PRO A 627 -37.24 -32.39 41.15
C PRO A 627 -37.67 -31.20 42.03
N ILE A 628 -38.50 -31.43 43.06
CA ILE A 628 -39.02 -30.34 43.91
C ILE A 628 -37.90 -29.63 44.70
N LYS A 629 -36.83 -30.32 45.10
CA LYS A 629 -35.66 -29.67 45.72
C LYS A 629 -34.58 -29.32 44.70
N GLY A 630 -34.80 -29.62 43.43
CA GLY A 630 -33.90 -29.28 42.33
C GLY A 630 -32.60 -30.09 42.32
N ASP A 631 -32.59 -31.29 42.90
CA ASP A 631 -31.43 -32.19 42.90
C ASP A 631 -31.50 -33.15 41.69
N TYR A 632 -30.49 -33.08 40.80
CA TYR A 632 -30.45 -33.72 39.47
C TYR A 632 -29.29 -34.72 39.27
N GLY A 633 -28.68 -35.24 40.34
CA GLY A 633 -27.49 -36.10 40.28
C GLY A 633 -27.63 -37.28 39.31
N ASN A 634 -26.56 -37.60 38.57
CA ASN A 634 -26.42 -38.78 37.69
C ASN A 634 -27.29 -38.80 36.42
N GLY A 635 -27.54 -37.63 35.81
CA GLY A 635 -28.41 -37.48 34.64
C GLY A 635 -27.77 -36.78 33.44
N MET A 636 -28.49 -36.76 32.31
CA MET A 636 -28.18 -35.86 31.18
C MET A 636 -28.97 -34.58 31.36
N LEU A 637 -28.32 -33.42 31.45
CA LEU A 637 -28.98 -32.16 31.75
C LEU A 637 -28.97 -31.23 30.54
N LYS A 638 -30.09 -30.53 30.31
CA LYS A 638 -30.20 -29.39 29.38
C LYS A 638 -30.41 -28.13 30.20
N LEU A 639 -29.49 -27.17 30.12
CA LEU A 639 -29.64 -25.84 30.73
C LEU A 639 -30.14 -24.82 29.71
N SER A 640 -31.12 -24.02 30.12
CA SER A 640 -31.49 -22.79 29.42
C SER A 640 -30.57 -21.66 29.84
N THR A 641 -29.98 -20.96 28.87
CA THR A 641 -29.26 -19.68 29.09
C THR A 641 -30.18 -18.45 28.94
N ASN A 642 -31.43 -18.64 28.53
CA ASN A 642 -32.39 -17.56 28.33
C ASN A 642 -32.85 -16.98 29.69
N GLY A 643 -32.26 -15.85 30.08
CA GLY A 643 -32.51 -15.17 31.35
C GLY A 643 -31.50 -15.56 32.43
N LYS A 644 -31.94 -16.30 33.45
CA LYS A 644 -31.05 -16.90 34.46
C LYS A 644 -30.76 -18.34 34.06
N LEU A 645 -29.50 -18.77 34.19
CA LEU A 645 -29.09 -20.16 34.01
C LEU A 645 -29.91 -21.09 34.93
N ALA A 646 -30.58 -22.08 34.33
CA ALA A 646 -31.44 -23.04 35.01
C ALA A 646 -31.58 -24.32 34.18
N VAL A 647 -31.88 -25.45 34.83
CA VAL A 647 -32.25 -26.70 34.15
C VAL A 647 -33.56 -26.48 33.39
N GLY A 648 -33.53 -26.66 32.07
CA GLY A 648 -34.66 -26.51 31.14
C GLY A 648 -35.29 -27.84 30.75
N ASP A 649 -34.51 -28.93 30.70
CA ASP A 649 -35.00 -30.31 30.65
C ASP A 649 -33.91 -31.28 31.15
N TYR A 650 -34.23 -32.56 31.32
CA TYR A 650 -33.26 -33.57 31.74
C TYR A 650 -33.67 -35.00 31.34
N PHE A 651 -32.72 -35.93 31.39
CA PHE A 651 -32.93 -37.38 31.39
C PHE A 651 -32.28 -38.00 32.64
N GLN A 652 -32.88 -39.05 33.18
CA GLN A 652 -32.37 -39.85 34.30
C GLN A 652 -32.65 -41.32 34.08
N THR A 653 -31.67 -42.18 34.39
CA THR A 653 -31.85 -43.64 34.36
C THR A 653 -32.90 -44.07 35.40
N TYR A 654 -33.64 -45.14 35.09
CA TYR A 654 -34.75 -45.62 35.94
C TYR A 654 -34.27 -46.10 37.33
N ASP A 655 -32.99 -46.46 37.45
CA ASP A 655 -32.30 -46.92 38.65
C ASP A 655 -31.20 -45.96 39.13
N THR A 656 -31.19 -44.69 38.67
CA THR A 656 -30.17 -43.66 38.99
C THR A 656 -29.78 -43.55 40.47
N THR A 657 -30.70 -43.78 41.41
CA THR A 657 -30.42 -43.79 42.85
C THR A 657 -29.57 -45.00 43.29
N THR A 658 -29.72 -46.14 42.62
CA THR A 658 -28.88 -47.33 42.83
C THR A 658 -27.53 -47.13 42.15
N GLU A 659 -27.52 -46.66 40.90
CA GLU A 659 -26.28 -46.37 40.16
C GLU A 659 -25.39 -45.38 40.92
N SER A 660 -25.96 -44.29 41.44
CA SER A 660 -25.22 -43.32 42.27
C SER A 660 -24.65 -43.95 43.54
N ALA A 661 -25.36 -44.90 44.17
CA ALA A 661 -24.89 -45.59 45.37
C ALA A 661 -23.83 -46.69 45.08
N GLU A 662 -23.71 -47.14 43.82
CA GLU A 662 -22.76 -48.17 43.37
C GLU A 662 -21.57 -47.59 42.57
N ASP A 663 -21.42 -46.27 42.50
CA ASP A 663 -20.39 -45.59 41.68
C ASP A 663 -20.53 -45.94 40.18
N PHE A 664 -21.76 -45.94 39.64
CA PHE A 664 -22.09 -46.19 38.22
C PHE A 664 -22.51 -44.91 37.48
N ASP A 665 -21.65 -43.90 37.54
CA ASP A 665 -21.91 -42.58 36.99
C ASP A 665 -22.19 -42.59 35.48
N LEU A 666 -23.27 -41.92 35.09
CA LEU A 666 -23.54 -41.54 33.70
C LEU A 666 -22.51 -40.51 33.21
N GLY A 667 -22.27 -39.46 34.01
CA GLY A 667 -21.26 -38.40 33.78
C GLY A 667 -19.80 -38.83 33.86
N SER A 668 -19.52 -40.12 33.86
CA SER A 668 -18.16 -40.65 33.71
C SER A 668 -17.65 -40.52 32.27
N GLY A 669 -18.51 -40.71 31.26
CA GLY A 669 -18.24 -40.39 29.86
C GLY A 669 -18.58 -38.94 29.50
N GLY A 670 -18.30 -38.57 28.25
CA GLY A 670 -18.74 -37.30 27.65
C GLY A 670 -19.99 -37.46 26.78
N GLU A 671 -20.57 -36.34 26.36
CA GLU A 671 -21.70 -36.28 25.43
C GLU A 671 -21.27 -35.91 24.00
N LEU A 672 -22.22 -36.02 23.07
CA LEU A 672 -22.11 -35.44 21.73
C LEU A 672 -23.49 -35.01 21.26
N LEU A 673 -23.58 -33.79 20.71
CA LEU A 673 -24.79 -33.29 20.05
C LEU A 673 -24.78 -33.73 18.59
N LEU A 674 -25.69 -34.63 18.25
CA LEU A 674 -25.80 -35.12 16.88
C LEU A 674 -26.36 -34.03 15.96
N PRO A 675 -25.85 -33.91 14.71
CA PRO A 675 -26.55 -33.17 13.67
C PRO A 675 -27.97 -33.71 13.48
N ASP A 676 -28.89 -32.85 13.04
CA ASP A 676 -30.31 -33.17 12.81
C ASP A 676 -30.51 -34.54 12.14
N GLN A 677 -31.21 -35.43 12.85
CA GLN A 677 -31.51 -36.78 12.36
C GLN A 677 -32.95 -36.86 11.87
N THR A 678 -33.21 -37.53 10.76
CA THR A 678 -34.58 -37.79 10.28
C THR A 678 -34.96 -39.25 10.54
N ASP A 679 -36.14 -39.47 11.12
CA ASP A 679 -36.68 -40.80 11.36
C ASP A 679 -37.35 -41.42 10.10
N SER A 680 -37.98 -42.59 10.25
CA SER A 680 -38.67 -43.27 9.15
C SER A 680 -39.99 -42.61 8.72
N ASP A 681 -40.59 -41.77 9.56
CA ASP A 681 -41.84 -41.06 9.29
C ASP A 681 -41.60 -39.65 8.73
N GLY A 682 -40.33 -39.22 8.65
CA GLY A 682 -39.91 -37.92 8.13
C GLY A 682 -39.84 -36.82 9.17
N ILE A 683 -39.87 -37.17 10.46
CA ILE A 683 -39.71 -36.24 11.59
C ILE A 683 -38.21 -35.98 11.81
N VAL A 684 -37.87 -34.71 12.03
CA VAL A 684 -36.51 -34.31 12.41
C VAL A 684 -36.40 -34.32 13.93
N HIS A 685 -35.36 -34.98 14.43
CA HIS A 685 -34.99 -35.08 15.84
C HIS A 685 -33.65 -34.40 16.11
N HIS A 686 -33.59 -33.64 17.19
CA HIS A 686 -32.39 -32.96 17.64
C HIS A 686 -31.70 -33.81 18.71
N LEU A 687 -30.98 -34.86 18.33
CA LEU A 687 -30.49 -35.84 19.32
C LEU A 687 -29.21 -35.41 20.05
N ILE A 688 -29.06 -35.86 21.29
CA ILE A 688 -27.83 -35.88 22.09
C ILE A 688 -27.54 -37.33 22.46
N VAL A 689 -26.26 -37.74 22.49
CA VAL A 689 -25.82 -39.08 22.86
C VAL A 689 -24.80 -39.05 23.99
N GLY A 690 -24.87 -40.01 24.91
CA GLY A 690 -23.94 -40.18 26.03
C GLY A 690 -23.95 -41.62 26.58
N ALA A 691 -22.90 -41.99 27.32
CA ALA A 691 -22.74 -43.32 27.90
C ALA A 691 -21.81 -43.29 29.13
N GLY A 692 -22.07 -44.12 30.14
CA GLY A 692 -21.34 -44.09 31.42
C GLY A 692 -20.75 -45.43 31.88
N LYS A 693 -20.56 -45.57 33.21
CA LYS A 693 -20.04 -46.79 33.85
C LYS A 693 -21.03 -47.97 33.74
N ASP A 694 -22.31 -47.68 33.57
CA ASP A 694 -23.41 -48.65 33.32
C ASP A 694 -23.30 -49.39 31.96
N ARG A 695 -22.50 -48.85 31.03
CA ARG A 695 -22.13 -49.40 29.70
C ARG A 695 -23.25 -49.39 28.65
N ASN A 696 -24.32 -48.63 28.88
CA ASN A 696 -25.37 -48.43 27.89
C ASN A 696 -25.13 -47.11 27.15
N ILE A 697 -25.52 -47.04 25.87
CA ILE A 697 -25.51 -45.79 25.11
C ILE A 697 -26.94 -45.25 25.11
N TYR A 698 -27.12 -44.02 25.57
CA TYR A 698 -28.42 -43.35 25.62
C TYR A 698 -28.47 -42.23 24.59
N LEU A 699 -29.56 -42.15 23.83
CA LEU A 699 -29.88 -41.03 22.96
C LEU A 699 -31.12 -40.34 23.52
N ALA A 700 -31.00 -39.07 23.89
CA ALA A 700 -32.14 -38.23 24.25
C ALA A 700 -32.51 -37.29 23.11
N ASP A 701 -33.80 -37.00 22.96
CA ASP A 701 -34.25 -35.91 22.10
C ASP A 701 -34.11 -34.58 22.87
N ARG A 702 -33.36 -33.62 22.33
CA ARG A 702 -33.15 -32.32 22.98
C ARG A 702 -34.43 -31.50 23.11
N ASP A 703 -35.48 -31.82 22.35
CA ASP A 703 -36.79 -31.16 22.45
C ASP A 703 -37.69 -31.80 23.52
N ASN A 704 -37.39 -33.03 23.95
CA ASN A 704 -38.08 -33.74 25.03
C ASN A 704 -37.18 -34.87 25.57
N MET A 705 -36.40 -34.60 26.61
CA MET A 705 -35.37 -35.52 27.10
C MET A 705 -35.91 -36.74 27.87
N GLY A 706 -37.23 -36.84 28.05
CA GLY A 706 -37.90 -37.99 28.67
C GLY A 706 -38.03 -37.92 30.20
N LYS A 707 -37.19 -37.11 30.87
CA LYS A 707 -37.13 -36.95 32.35
C LYS A 707 -36.90 -38.30 33.04
N TYR A 708 -37.21 -38.40 34.33
CA TYR A 708 -37.15 -39.65 35.08
C TYR A 708 -38.45 -40.45 34.95
N ASN A 709 -38.34 -41.75 34.69
CA ASN A 709 -39.45 -42.69 34.80
C ASN A 709 -39.07 -43.87 35.73
N PRO A 710 -39.68 -43.98 36.94
CA PRO A 710 -39.41 -45.07 37.88
C PRO A 710 -40.09 -46.39 37.49
N ALA A 711 -40.19 -46.69 36.20
CA ALA A 711 -40.88 -47.87 35.70
C ALA A 711 -40.22 -49.16 36.22
N SER A 712 -41.03 -50.13 36.62
CA SER A 712 -40.52 -51.44 37.09
C SER A 712 -39.88 -52.29 35.99
N ASN A 713 -39.92 -51.82 34.74
CA ASN A 713 -39.25 -52.40 33.61
C ASN A 713 -38.14 -51.43 33.17
N PRO A 714 -36.87 -51.87 33.15
CA PRO A 714 -35.76 -51.02 32.74
C PRO A 714 -35.83 -50.59 31.27
N GLN A 715 -36.71 -51.16 30.44
CA GLN A 715 -36.93 -50.71 29.04
C GLN A 715 -37.93 -49.55 28.91
N ASP A 716 -38.62 -49.13 29.97
CA ASP A 716 -39.67 -48.11 29.93
C ASP A 716 -39.19 -46.75 30.49
N ASN A 717 -37.93 -46.39 30.26
CA ASN A 717 -37.26 -45.21 30.85
C ASN A 717 -37.49 -43.86 30.12
N ASN A 718 -38.46 -43.76 29.20
CA ASN A 718 -38.80 -42.54 28.41
C ASN A 718 -37.70 -41.96 27.50
N ILE A 719 -36.50 -42.50 27.50
CA ILE A 719 -35.40 -42.10 26.60
C ILE A 719 -35.78 -42.33 25.12
N TYR A 720 -35.23 -41.56 24.18
CA TYR A 720 -35.51 -41.75 22.75
C TYR A 720 -34.95 -43.10 22.27
N GLN A 721 -33.73 -43.45 22.68
CA GLN A 721 -33.19 -44.79 22.52
C GLN A 721 -32.18 -45.15 23.60
N GLU A 722 -32.20 -46.40 24.06
CA GLU A 722 -31.12 -47.00 24.83
C GLU A 722 -30.56 -48.23 24.12
N VAL A 723 -29.23 -48.30 24.02
CA VAL A 723 -28.50 -49.37 23.34
C VAL A 723 -27.70 -50.17 24.37
N ARG A 724 -28.25 -51.32 24.76
CA ARG A 724 -27.69 -52.20 25.79
C ARG A 724 -26.71 -53.25 25.26
N GLY A 725 -25.74 -53.61 26.09
CA GLY A 725 -24.86 -54.77 25.89
C GLY A 725 -23.94 -54.68 24.67
N GLN A 726 -23.80 -53.50 24.06
CA GLN A 726 -22.89 -53.27 22.93
C GLN A 726 -21.49 -52.86 23.39
N LEU A 727 -21.37 -52.18 24.52
CA LEU A 727 -20.09 -51.83 25.14
C LEU A 727 -19.71 -52.90 26.18
N GLY A 728 -18.47 -53.37 26.12
CA GLY A 728 -17.96 -54.46 26.94
C GLY A 728 -17.47 -54.02 28.34
N GLY A 729 -17.22 -52.73 28.53
CA GLY A 729 -16.69 -52.15 29.77
C GLY A 729 -17.20 -50.74 30.00
N LEU A 730 -16.73 -50.14 31.09
CA LEU A 730 -17.10 -48.80 31.56
C LEU A 730 -16.71 -47.73 30.51
N VAL A 731 -17.45 -46.64 30.42
CA VAL A 731 -17.11 -45.50 29.56
C VAL A 731 -16.45 -44.40 30.39
N TYR A 732 -15.27 -43.97 29.96
CA TYR A 732 -14.58 -42.77 30.45
C TYR A 732 -13.97 -42.02 29.25
N SER A 733 -14.84 -41.73 28.27
CA SER A 733 -14.48 -41.21 26.96
C SER A 733 -15.69 -40.52 26.33
N THR A 734 -15.44 -39.52 25.49
CA THR A 734 -16.43 -38.90 24.59
C THR A 734 -16.54 -39.74 23.31
N PRO A 735 -17.72 -39.92 22.70
CA PRO A 735 -17.80 -40.45 21.35
C PRO A 735 -17.36 -39.40 20.32
N ALA A 736 -17.14 -39.83 19.08
CA ALA A 736 -17.07 -38.93 17.92
C ALA A 736 -18.06 -39.35 16.84
N TYR A 737 -18.50 -38.42 16.01
CA TYR A 737 -19.49 -38.65 14.95
C TYR A 737 -18.91 -38.31 13.57
N PHE A 738 -19.12 -39.18 12.59
CA PHE A 738 -18.78 -38.90 11.20
C PHE A 738 -19.71 -39.62 10.25
N ASN A 739 -20.35 -38.85 9.36
CA ASN A 739 -21.07 -39.34 8.18
C ASN A 739 -22.10 -40.45 8.49
N GLY A 740 -22.94 -40.24 9.51
CA GLY A 740 -23.97 -41.19 9.94
C GLY A 740 -23.47 -42.35 10.80
N ILE A 741 -22.25 -42.27 11.33
CA ILE A 741 -21.65 -43.29 12.20
C ILE A 741 -21.12 -42.63 13.47
N LEU A 742 -21.46 -43.22 14.62
CA LEU A 742 -20.94 -42.84 15.93
C LEU A 742 -19.82 -43.82 16.36
N TYR A 743 -18.73 -43.31 16.91
CA TYR A 743 -17.55 -44.08 17.31
C TYR A 743 -17.37 -43.99 18.83
N TYR A 744 -17.29 -45.14 19.51
CA TYR A 744 -17.11 -45.23 20.97
C TYR A 744 -15.97 -46.19 21.32
N GLY A 745 -15.17 -45.87 22.35
CA GLY A 745 -14.04 -46.68 22.81
C GLY A 745 -14.03 -46.91 24.34
N ALA A 746 -14.80 -47.89 24.82
CA ALA A 746 -14.93 -48.21 26.25
C ALA A 746 -13.72 -48.97 26.84
N VAL A 747 -13.61 -48.97 28.17
CA VAL A 747 -12.53 -49.63 28.93
C VAL A 747 -12.46 -51.13 28.63
N ASN A 748 -11.26 -51.60 28.29
CA ASN A 748 -10.95 -52.99 27.90
C ASN A 748 -11.79 -53.50 26.71
N ASP A 749 -12.29 -52.59 25.87
CA ASP A 749 -13.10 -52.89 24.69
C ASP A 749 -12.47 -52.30 23.42
N SER A 750 -12.96 -52.76 22.26
CA SER A 750 -12.57 -52.23 20.96
C SER A 750 -13.30 -50.92 20.67
N VAL A 751 -12.67 -50.02 19.89
CA VAL A 751 -13.42 -48.90 19.29
C VAL A 751 -14.46 -49.50 18.34
N LYS A 752 -15.70 -49.05 18.42
CA LYS A 752 -16.86 -49.59 17.68
C LYS A 752 -17.56 -48.49 16.89
N ALA A 753 -17.93 -48.83 15.66
CA ALA A 753 -18.62 -47.94 14.71
C ALA A 753 -20.11 -48.28 14.65
N PHE A 754 -20.96 -47.45 15.24
CA PHE A 754 -22.41 -47.61 15.33
C PHE A 754 -23.12 -46.76 14.26
N PRO A 755 -23.70 -47.36 13.21
CA PRO A 755 -24.45 -46.60 12.21
C PRO A 755 -25.76 -46.06 12.78
N LEU A 756 -26.08 -44.81 12.47
CA LEU A 756 -27.40 -44.23 12.61
C LEU A 756 -28.24 -44.58 11.37
N THR A 757 -29.49 -44.95 11.57
CA THR A 757 -30.46 -45.19 10.49
C THR A 757 -31.85 -44.87 11.02
N ASN A 758 -32.60 -44.02 10.31
CA ASN A 758 -33.90 -43.52 10.75
C ASN A 758 -33.83 -42.94 12.18
N ALA A 759 -32.87 -42.05 12.41
CA ALA A 759 -32.55 -41.42 13.71
C ALA A 759 -32.16 -42.36 14.87
N MET A 760 -32.10 -43.68 14.68
CA MET A 760 -31.69 -44.64 15.71
C MET A 760 -30.30 -45.24 15.46
N LEU A 761 -29.52 -45.48 16.52
CA LEU A 761 -28.33 -46.34 16.46
C LEU A 761 -28.71 -47.79 16.17
N THR A 762 -27.87 -48.45 15.39
CA THR A 762 -27.93 -49.90 15.13
C THR A 762 -26.79 -50.63 15.82
N THR A 763 -26.78 -51.97 15.78
CA THR A 763 -25.62 -52.78 16.21
C THR A 763 -24.36 -52.31 15.49
N TYR A 764 -23.19 -52.33 16.15
CA TYR A 764 -21.95 -51.85 15.54
C TYR A 764 -21.65 -52.61 14.23
N SER A 765 -21.25 -51.85 13.21
CA SER A 765 -20.97 -52.33 11.85
C SER A 765 -19.52 -52.81 11.68
N SER A 766 -18.59 -52.21 12.41
CA SER A 766 -17.19 -52.60 12.48
C SER A 766 -16.60 -52.27 13.86
N GLN A 767 -15.48 -52.90 14.19
CA GLN A 767 -14.73 -52.62 15.42
C GLN A 767 -13.23 -52.79 15.21
N SER A 768 -12.43 -52.14 16.04
CA SER A 768 -10.96 -52.29 16.05
C SER A 768 -10.53 -53.69 16.49
N SER A 769 -9.37 -54.17 16.01
CA SER A 769 -8.86 -55.51 16.37
C SER A 769 -8.22 -55.58 17.76
N MET A 770 -7.65 -54.46 18.22
CA MET A 770 -7.17 -54.23 19.58
C MET A 770 -8.29 -53.74 20.50
N LYS A 771 -7.98 -53.76 21.80
CA LYS A 771 -8.82 -53.26 22.90
C LYS A 771 -8.05 -52.18 23.64
N PHE A 772 -8.73 -51.12 24.05
CA PHE A 772 -8.13 -49.98 24.73
C PHE A 772 -8.19 -50.22 26.25
N PRO A 773 -7.05 -50.20 26.98
CA PRO A 773 -7.04 -50.32 28.44
C PRO A 773 -7.68 -49.09 29.09
N TYR A 774 -7.86 -49.08 30.42
CA TYR A 774 -8.36 -47.90 31.13
C TYR A 774 -7.55 -46.63 30.76
N PRO A 775 -8.20 -45.52 30.36
CA PRO A 775 -9.63 -45.20 30.50
C PRO A 775 -10.57 -45.60 29.34
N GLY A 776 -10.07 -46.32 28.33
CA GLY A 776 -10.72 -46.43 27.02
C GLY A 776 -10.04 -45.46 26.05
N THR A 777 -10.78 -44.87 25.12
CA THR A 777 -10.28 -43.83 24.22
C THR A 777 -11.39 -42.92 23.73
N THR A 778 -11.20 -41.61 23.85
CA THR A 778 -11.96 -40.61 23.08
C THR A 778 -11.43 -40.61 21.64
N PRO A 779 -12.24 -40.90 20.61
CA PRO A 779 -11.79 -40.85 19.23
C PRO A 779 -11.75 -39.41 18.72
N GLY A 780 -10.77 -39.06 17.88
CA GLY A 780 -10.82 -37.86 17.04
C GLY A 780 -10.94 -38.24 15.57
N ILE A 781 -11.59 -37.43 14.73
CA ILE A 781 -11.83 -37.75 13.32
C ILE A 781 -11.28 -36.65 12.41
N SER A 782 -10.62 -37.06 11.33
CA SER A 782 -10.19 -36.15 10.26
C SER A 782 -10.73 -36.60 8.91
N ALA A 783 -11.29 -35.68 8.13
CA ALA A 783 -11.87 -35.93 6.82
C ALA A 783 -11.81 -34.69 5.91
N ASN A 784 -12.00 -34.90 4.61
CA ASN A 784 -12.23 -33.84 3.61
C ASN A 784 -13.71 -33.85 3.21
N GLY A 785 -14.54 -33.07 3.91
CA GLY A 785 -15.99 -33.24 3.89
C GLY A 785 -16.37 -34.64 4.37
N THR A 786 -16.98 -35.45 3.51
CA THR A 786 -17.31 -36.87 3.79
C THR A 786 -16.29 -37.87 3.22
N GLN A 787 -15.20 -37.39 2.60
CA GLN A 787 -14.16 -38.24 2.01
C GLN A 787 -12.96 -38.40 2.95
N ASN A 788 -12.17 -39.46 2.74
CA ASN A 788 -10.90 -39.69 3.45
C ASN A 788 -11.01 -39.76 4.98
N GLY A 789 -12.16 -40.17 5.52
CA GLY A 789 -12.38 -40.29 6.96
C GLY A 789 -11.39 -41.23 7.63
N ILE A 790 -10.66 -40.71 8.62
CA ILE A 790 -9.75 -41.45 9.50
C ILE A 790 -10.23 -41.26 10.93
N VAL A 791 -10.41 -42.36 11.65
CA VAL A 791 -10.66 -42.36 13.11
C VAL A 791 -9.32 -42.53 13.82
N TRP A 792 -8.95 -41.55 14.62
CA TRP A 792 -7.78 -41.53 15.46
C TRP A 792 -8.15 -41.94 16.88
N ALA A 793 -7.33 -42.78 17.51
CA ALA A 793 -7.55 -43.24 18.87
C ALA A 793 -6.22 -43.34 19.62
N LEU A 794 -6.27 -43.17 20.94
CA LEU A 794 -5.11 -43.22 21.82
C LEU A 794 -5.22 -44.43 22.74
N GLU A 795 -4.35 -45.42 22.57
CA GLU A 795 -4.07 -46.41 23.61
C GLU A 795 -3.15 -45.73 24.63
N SER A 796 -3.74 -45.14 25.68
CA SER A 796 -3.01 -44.25 26.58
C SER A 796 -3.45 -44.43 28.03
N SER A 797 -2.49 -44.75 28.90
CA SER A 797 -2.73 -44.89 30.34
C SER A 797 -1.51 -44.43 31.14
N THR A 798 -1.73 -43.80 32.30
CA THR A 798 -0.66 -43.27 33.15
C THR A 798 0.38 -44.34 33.50
N GLY A 799 1.63 -44.12 33.12
CA GLY A 799 2.75 -45.03 33.41
C GLY A 799 2.97 -46.14 32.38
N SER A 800 2.13 -46.23 31.34
CA SER A 800 2.39 -47.04 30.14
C SER A 800 2.79 -46.15 28.98
N ASN A 801 3.53 -46.68 28.00
CA ASN A 801 3.80 -45.95 26.77
C ASN A 801 2.49 -45.72 26.01
N GLY A 802 2.26 -44.51 25.53
CA GLY A 802 1.12 -44.23 24.66
C GLY A 802 1.32 -44.82 23.27
N VAL A 803 0.23 -45.20 22.61
CA VAL A 803 0.20 -45.55 21.19
C VAL A 803 -0.91 -44.74 20.50
N LEU A 804 -0.53 -43.97 19.47
CA LEU A 804 -1.48 -43.36 18.55
C LEU A 804 -1.84 -44.36 17.46
N HIS A 805 -3.13 -44.59 17.26
CA HIS A 805 -3.71 -45.43 16.21
C HIS A 805 -4.51 -44.57 15.22
N ALA A 806 -4.58 -45.05 13.97
CA ALA A 806 -5.41 -44.51 12.91
C ALA A 806 -6.14 -45.64 12.19
N PHE A 807 -7.46 -45.52 12.02
CA PHE A 807 -8.32 -46.51 11.36
C PHE A 807 -9.05 -45.91 10.17
N ASP A 808 -9.34 -46.74 9.18
CA ASP A 808 -10.30 -46.39 8.12
C ASP A 808 -11.69 -46.23 8.74
N ALA A 809 -12.28 -45.04 8.66
CA ALA A 809 -13.59 -44.76 9.25
C ALA A 809 -14.70 -45.69 8.71
N THR A 810 -14.55 -46.18 7.47
CA THR A 810 -15.53 -47.11 6.88
C THR A 810 -15.40 -48.55 7.37
N ASN A 811 -14.26 -48.91 7.97
CA ASN A 811 -14.00 -50.25 8.49
C ASN A 811 -12.87 -50.26 9.53
N LEU A 812 -13.23 -50.20 10.81
CA LEU A 812 -12.28 -50.16 11.93
C LEU A 812 -11.36 -51.40 12.04
N ALA A 813 -11.68 -52.51 11.36
CA ALA A 813 -10.78 -53.66 11.29
C ALA A 813 -9.53 -53.39 10.42
N ARG A 814 -9.53 -52.30 9.63
CA ARG A 814 -8.39 -51.79 8.87
C ARG A 814 -7.70 -50.68 9.66
N GLU A 815 -6.71 -51.07 10.46
CA GLU A 815 -5.72 -50.14 10.99
C GLU A 815 -4.82 -49.64 9.84
N LEU A 816 -4.69 -48.32 9.71
CA LEU A 816 -3.89 -47.62 8.71
C LEU A 816 -2.46 -47.38 9.21
N TYR A 817 -2.35 -47.00 10.49
CA TYR A 817 -1.11 -46.68 11.17
C TYR A 817 -1.25 -46.95 12.67
N ASN A 818 -0.18 -47.40 13.30
CA ASN A 818 0.04 -47.15 14.72
C ASN A 818 1.51 -46.80 14.99
N SER A 819 1.74 -45.97 16.01
CA SER A 819 3.07 -45.50 16.41
C SER A 819 4.02 -46.59 16.95
N GLY A 820 3.55 -47.82 17.14
CA GLY A 820 4.38 -49.00 17.45
C GLY A 820 4.92 -49.73 16.22
N GLN A 821 4.37 -49.50 15.02
CA GLN A 821 4.75 -50.21 13.79
C GLN A 821 6.15 -49.84 13.27
N ALA A 822 6.62 -48.62 13.54
CA ALA A 822 7.86 -48.12 12.97
C ALA A 822 9.11 -48.74 13.63
N ALA A 823 10.04 -49.21 12.80
CA ALA A 823 11.27 -49.87 13.26
C ALA A 823 12.08 -48.98 14.22
N ASN A 824 12.75 -49.63 15.18
CA ASN A 824 13.58 -49.00 16.21
C ASN A 824 12.84 -47.97 17.11
N GLY A 825 11.51 -47.99 17.14
CA GLY A 825 10.71 -47.10 18.00
C GLY A 825 10.70 -45.64 17.54
N ARG A 826 10.92 -45.36 16.24
CA ARG A 826 10.92 -44.00 15.65
C ARG A 826 9.77 -43.13 16.14
N ASP A 827 8.56 -43.70 16.17
CA ASP A 827 7.33 -42.98 16.47
C ASP A 827 6.96 -43.01 17.96
N SER A 828 7.80 -43.59 18.82
CA SER A 828 7.57 -43.62 20.26
C SER A 828 7.59 -42.22 20.88
N PHE A 829 6.63 -41.95 21.77
CA PHE A 829 6.42 -40.64 22.36
C PHE A 829 6.37 -40.63 23.89
N GLY A 830 6.77 -41.72 24.53
CA GLY A 830 6.87 -41.82 25.99
C GLY A 830 5.55 -42.22 26.64
N THR A 831 5.42 -41.91 27.93
CA THR A 831 4.26 -42.30 28.73
C THR A 831 3.02 -41.49 28.38
N GLY A 832 1.92 -42.22 28.17
CA GLY A 832 0.61 -41.63 27.97
C GLY A 832 0.03 -41.01 29.23
N ASN A 833 -1.08 -40.30 29.05
CA ASN A 833 -1.95 -39.85 30.13
C ASN A 833 -3.37 -40.41 29.94
N LYS A 834 -4.26 -40.20 30.92
CA LYS A 834 -5.68 -40.58 30.78
C LYS A 834 -6.50 -39.36 30.33
N PHE A 835 -7.69 -39.59 29.77
CA PHE A 835 -8.65 -38.55 29.38
C PHE A 835 -8.17 -37.54 28.33
N ILE A 836 -7.00 -37.78 27.70
CA ILE A 836 -6.48 -36.96 26.62
C ILE A 836 -7.13 -37.30 25.27
N THR A 837 -7.38 -36.27 24.47
CA THR A 837 -7.93 -36.36 23.11
C THR A 837 -6.84 -36.04 22.07
N PRO A 838 -6.76 -36.77 20.93
CA PRO A 838 -5.86 -36.41 19.84
C PRO A 838 -6.45 -35.27 19.01
N MET A 839 -5.73 -34.14 18.89
CA MET A 839 -6.13 -33.02 18.03
C MET A 839 -5.50 -33.16 16.64
N ILE A 840 -6.29 -33.07 15.57
CA ILE A 840 -5.88 -33.27 14.18
C ILE A 840 -6.16 -32.02 13.35
N VAL A 841 -5.11 -31.39 12.82
CA VAL A 841 -5.22 -30.20 11.98
C VAL A 841 -4.00 -29.98 11.10
N ASN A 842 -4.21 -29.42 9.91
CA ASN A 842 -3.15 -28.96 8.99
C ASN A 842 -2.11 -30.04 8.67
N GLY A 843 -2.55 -31.27 8.42
CA GLY A 843 -1.66 -32.39 8.10
C GLY A 843 -0.94 -33.02 9.29
N LYS A 844 -1.34 -32.70 10.53
CA LYS A 844 -0.66 -33.12 11.77
C LYS A 844 -1.63 -33.63 12.82
N VAL A 845 -1.12 -34.49 13.69
CA VAL A 845 -1.80 -34.97 14.90
C VAL A 845 -0.97 -34.62 16.12
N TYR A 846 -1.62 -33.99 17.10
CA TYR A 846 -1.02 -33.52 18.36
C TYR A 846 -1.57 -34.35 19.51
N VAL A 847 -0.67 -34.88 20.35
CA VAL A 847 -1.01 -35.77 21.47
C VAL A 847 -0.35 -35.28 22.75
N GLY A 848 -1.14 -34.93 23.75
CA GLY A 848 -0.66 -34.59 25.09
C GLY A 848 0.07 -35.76 25.77
N THR A 849 1.09 -35.45 26.57
CA THR A 849 1.88 -36.44 27.32
C THR A 849 2.24 -35.89 28.70
N GLN A 850 2.94 -36.69 29.50
CA GLN A 850 3.39 -36.27 30.83
C GLN A 850 4.49 -35.19 30.83
N THR A 851 5.10 -34.88 29.68
CA THR A 851 6.25 -33.95 29.58
C THR A 851 6.25 -33.09 28.31
N GLY A 852 5.12 -32.99 27.59
CA GLY A 852 5.06 -32.29 26.30
C GLY A 852 3.95 -32.75 25.38
N VAL A 853 3.97 -32.26 24.15
CA VAL A 853 3.07 -32.68 23.07
C VAL A 853 3.85 -33.41 21.99
N ALA A 854 3.44 -34.64 21.68
CA ALA A 854 3.97 -35.39 20.55
C ALA A 854 3.30 -34.94 19.25
N VAL A 855 4.09 -34.73 18.20
CA VAL A 855 3.60 -34.23 16.91
C VAL A 855 3.86 -35.26 15.83
N PHE A 856 2.80 -35.72 15.18
CA PHE A 856 2.83 -36.64 14.06
C PHE A 856 2.42 -35.94 12.77
N GLY A 857 2.92 -36.42 11.64
CA GLY A 857 2.64 -35.86 10.32
C GLY A 857 3.28 -36.69 9.22
N LEU A 858 3.18 -36.19 7.98
CA LEU A 858 3.87 -36.81 6.85
C LEU A 858 5.39 -36.63 6.97
N LEU A 859 6.11 -37.70 6.69
CA LEU A 859 7.57 -37.75 6.67
C LEU A 859 8.10 -37.09 5.40
N GLN A 860 9.18 -36.30 5.52
CA GLN A 860 9.88 -35.64 4.41
C GLN A 860 10.93 -36.54 3.75
#